data_AF-A0A087AJY7-F1
#
_entry.id   AF-A0A087AJY7-F1
#
_cell.length_a   1.000
_cell.length_b   1.000
_cell.length_c   1.000
_cell.angle_alpha   90.00
_cell.angle_beta   90.00
_cell.angle_gamma   90.00
#
_symmetry.space_group_name_H-M   'P 1'
#
loop_
_entity.id
_entity.type
_entity.pdbx_description
1 polymer ?
#
loop_
_entity_poly.entity_id
_entity_poly.type
_entity_poly.pdbx_seq_one_letter_code
_entity_poly.pdbx_strand_id
1 'polypeptide(L)'
;MSFSSSFLAMRKKAIAGLLAVATMGAGLAVSVSQPEAAQAATRDSYSDTIGNPSFEAARNKYGLTKNMRDGSTLHTFMWSFKTITEHMPEIAQAGYTSIQTNNVSAVKDNSELGKGNWYLNWYYIYQPTDTTVGNYILGTAEEFKTMCDTAHQYGVRVIVDAVANHFTSDFDVIEPAWQDKSLFHVNKGNISDYNDREDCTQNQLSGLWDLNTQSKEVENRMADFYKQVVALGADGFRYDAAKHIELPGEFGGSTYWTGILNNGSQYQYGEVLQDKNVREVDYANMFSQSSIGGGGVTGSDYGQEMRNSMNDRSLSARFFSDYRMGTSPDKIVTWIESHDNYCDRQSEKFTEEQVRGAYATMNARGETMTLFFNRPYASGGTQPWFSEKSKIGDVGADDWKQPGIVASNHFRNAMVGNDMNTVNCGGDQCVMVERYKKNGSSADDGLLVATTERGGSSINGMSTKLDDGVYTDEVSGAKLTVSGGKISATEIGPNTVAAFYNAKVDTTPISSATAAPNQGVIEDTKSVTLRSFNMANASYSTSEGASGSFKDGDIIEIGGSTGSGGTVTVTVSGTGNNGKQVNKTFTYTKETVTPVDTLTISGDGVSNNTLTIDLASATSAQLEATYTPANATVKKVTWTSSDPTVATVSSTGAVEAIKAGSTTISVTAGDKTTSISVRVTGDIPVDQMTTIYYPSSTYGKDSTYIHYRVGDGAWTVAPGEKMSEACDGWVSKRITTGGKAVTFDFNNGAGAWDNNGGKDYTGKGTTLVVEKGQIGVTVPCKTTPDPVVVPVSSVSIAGGDFSLTEGASKQLSATVAPSNATDKVVSWKSSNATVATVDASGNVTAKKAGTATITATAGGKSSSVTVTVSAASVDVPVESVLVSPSSLVLRRGESGQLSASVAPSDASDKSVVWYSSNPAVASVDASGKVTALKAGVAAITASAGGVVSSAVSVTVTDTVVPVTGITVDDPADGKLGLQEGASKVIRTTVTPWNASDPTVVYSSTDPTVVKVSADGMVTGVKAGTAYVLVSASGFAQVVEVTVSPRKTVFTDVPVSAWQASDIQWLADNAISMGNGDGTFGFGKSLNRRDMAIFLYRLAKLNGDASAASFKPSAADYARFSDVKQGSFGAAEVLWLASKGVIKGFEDGSFRGDKSLNRQDSAIYLYRFAKVMGDASASSFKPSAADYARFSDVKQGSFGATEILWLTSVGIVKGNTDGTFRGGNNLTREDMAVFLHRTHNHLNK
;
A
#
# COMPACT_ATOMS: atom_id res chain seq x y z
N MET A 1 14.57 75.24 -35.18
CA MET A 1 14.56 75.82 -36.54
C MET A 1 14.79 74.71 -37.56
N SER A 2 14.36 74.93 -38.81
CA SER A 2 14.88 74.29 -40.03
C SER A 2 14.84 72.75 -40.18
N PHE A 3 13.78 72.29 -40.86
CA PHE A 3 13.77 71.27 -41.92
C PHE A 3 14.08 69.78 -41.65
N SER A 4 13.53 68.98 -42.56
CA SER A 4 13.62 67.52 -42.68
C SER A 4 14.29 67.14 -44.01
N SER A 5 14.76 65.89 -44.15
CA SER A 5 14.18 64.92 -45.11
C SER A 5 15.00 63.63 -45.26
N SER A 6 14.26 62.52 -45.36
CA SER A 6 14.50 61.33 -46.21
C SER A 6 15.92 60.77 -46.42
N PHE A 7 16.09 59.46 -46.20
CA PHE A 7 15.72 58.49 -47.26
C PHE A 7 15.56 57.03 -46.81
N LEU A 8 14.50 56.40 -47.33
CA LEU A 8 14.20 54.96 -47.48
C LEU A 8 14.19 54.00 -46.26
N ALA A 9 13.32 53.00 -46.34
CA ALA A 9 13.06 52.00 -45.31
C ALA A 9 12.80 50.61 -45.94
N MET A 10 12.98 49.54 -45.15
CA MET A 10 11.85 48.62 -44.89
C MET A 10 12.08 47.62 -43.73
N ARG A 11 10.96 47.34 -43.02
CA ARG A 11 10.64 46.13 -42.25
C ARG A 11 11.55 45.71 -41.08
N LYS A 12 11.16 46.12 -39.85
CA LYS A 12 10.68 45.20 -38.79
C LYS A 12 9.86 45.97 -37.72
N LYS A 13 8.74 45.37 -37.30
CA LYS A 13 7.75 45.73 -36.25
C LYS A 13 7.09 44.42 -35.82
N ALA A 14 6.54 44.20 -34.62
CA ALA A 14 6.62 44.89 -33.32
C ALA A 14 6.79 43.76 -32.25
N ILE A 15 6.66 43.89 -30.92
CA ILE A 15 5.61 44.42 -30.01
C ILE A 15 6.31 44.50 -28.62
N ALA A 16 6.55 45.64 -27.95
CA ALA A 16 5.64 46.48 -27.14
C ALA A 16 4.85 45.73 -26.03
N GLY A 17 5.07 45.88 -24.72
CA GLY A 17 5.96 46.76 -23.95
C GLY A 17 5.19 47.69 -23.00
N LEU A 18 5.42 47.58 -21.69
CA LEU A 18 4.93 48.53 -20.67
C LEU A 18 5.72 48.36 -19.36
N LEU A 19 6.28 49.46 -18.83
CA LEU A 19 6.92 49.54 -17.52
C LEU A 19 6.82 51.02 -17.06
N ALA A 20 6.28 51.27 -15.88
CA ALA A 20 6.09 52.61 -15.31
C ALA A 20 6.56 52.63 -13.85
N VAL A 21 7.07 53.77 -13.39
CA VAL A 21 7.98 53.86 -12.22
C VAL A 21 7.29 54.46 -11.00
N ALA A 22 7.64 53.97 -9.81
CA ALA A 22 7.15 54.44 -8.51
C ALA A 22 7.80 55.77 -8.07
N THR A 23 7.21 56.47 -7.09
CA THR A 23 7.89 57.57 -6.37
C THR A 23 7.24 57.84 -4.99
N MET A 24 7.98 58.52 -4.12
CA MET A 24 7.72 58.78 -2.68
C MET A 24 7.88 57.52 -1.79
N GLY A 25 8.63 57.53 -0.68
CA GLY A 25 9.32 58.61 0.04
C GLY A 25 8.57 59.00 1.34
N ALA A 26 9.22 59.26 2.48
CA ALA A 26 10.65 59.46 2.75
C ALA A 26 11.10 58.75 4.05
N GLY A 27 12.42 58.72 4.30
CA GLY A 27 13.01 57.85 5.32
C GLY A 27 13.24 58.47 6.70
N LEU A 28 13.80 57.63 7.59
CA LEU A 28 14.53 58.04 8.79
C LEU A 28 15.66 57.02 9.00
N ALA A 29 16.88 57.48 9.28
CA ALA A 29 18.04 56.61 9.40
C ALA A 29 18.17 56.06 10.83
N VAL A 30 18.42 54.76 10.94
CA VAL A 30 18.90 54.08 12.16
C VAL A 30 20.19 53.36 11.82
N SER A 31 21.10 53.26 12.80
CA SER A 31 22.46 52.75 12.65
C SER A 31 22.51 51.31 12.13
N VAL A 32 23.45 51.04 11.22
CA VAL A 32 23.78 49.67 10.78
C VAL A 32 24.57 48.94 11.87
N SER A 33 23.86 48.34 12.82
CA SER A 33 24.25 47.03 13.32
C SER A 33 23.92 46.02 12.22
N GLN A 34 24.84 45.12 11.87
CA GLN A 34 24.47 44.00 11.00
C GLN A 34 23.40 43.15 11.69
N PRO A 35 22.32 42.75 11.01
CA PRO A 35 21.57 41.59 11.44
C PRO A 35 22.48 40.39 11.24
N GLU A 36 22.90 39.75 12.35
CA GLU A 36 23.30 38.35 12.28
C GLU A 36 22.16 37.58 11.62
N ALA A 37 22.49 36.63 10.74
CA ALA A 37 21.48 35.82 10.08
C ALA A 37 20.73 35.03 11.15
N ALA A 38 19.50 35.45 11.46
CA ALA A 38 18.67 34.83 12.48
C ALA A 38 18.27 33.43 12.00
N GLN A 39 19.12 32.46 12.35
CA GLN A 39 18.89 31.04 12.15
C GLN A 39 17.50 30.72 12.70
N ALA A 40 16.60 30.23 11.83
CA ALA A 40 15.23 29.93 12.25
C ALA A 40 15.29 28.96 13.43
N ALA A 41 14.76 29.39 14.58
CA ALA A 41 14.94 28.67 15.83
C ALA A 41 14.42 27.24 15.66
N THR A 42 15.28 26.26 15.94
CA THR A 42 14.91 24.84 15.94
C THR A 42 13.68 24.65 16.82
N ARG A 43 12.62 24.03 16.28
CA ARG A 43 11.39 23.79 17.04
C ARG A 43 11.74 23.00 18.30
N ASP A 44 11.44 23.58 19.46
CA ASP A 44 11.53 22.90 20.73
C ASP A 44 10.23 22.14 21.00
N SER A 45 10.27 20.80 20.93
CA SER A 45 9.10 19.98 21.27
C SER A 45 8.66 20.12 22.74
N TYR A 46 9.54 20.60 23.63
CA TYR A 46 9.16 20.92 25.01
C TYR A 46 8.21 22.12 25.05
N SER A 47 8.42 23.19 24.25
CA SER A 47 7.51 24.35 24.24
C SER A 47 6.08 23.98 23.86
N ASP A 48 5.93 23.02 22.95
CA ASP A 48 4.64 22.58 22.43
C ASP A 48 3.94 21.57 23.35
N THR A 49 4.66 20.98 24.31
CA THR A 49 4.15 19.94 25.21
C THR A 49 4.22 20.35 26.69
N ILE A 50 5.34 20.20 27.41
CA ILE A 50 5.43 20.63 28.83
C ILE A 50 5.31 22.16 28.99
N GLY A 51 5.81 22.93 28.03
CA GLY A 51 5.66 24.38 27.99
C GLY A 51 4.25 24.86 27.63
N ASN A 52 3.36 23.95 27.19
CA ASN A 52 2.04 24.26 26.68
C ASN A 52 0.93 23.89 27.69
N PRO A 53 0.23 24.88 28.28
CA PRO A 53 -0.85 24.62 29.25
C PRO A 53 -1.99 23.75 28.72
N SER A 54 -2.26 23.76 27.40
CA SER A 54 -3.31 22.93 26.79
C SER A 54 -2.90 21.46 26.72
N PHE A 55 -1.66 21.19 26.33
CA PHE A 55 -1.08 19.84 26.36
C PHE A 55 -1.02 19.33 27.81
N GLU A 56 -0.55 20.15 28.75
CA GLU A 56 -0.54 19.81 30.18
C GLU A 56 -1.96 19.49 30.70
N ALA A 57 -2.98 20.26 30.34
CA ALA A 57 -4.36 19.96 30.72
C ALA A 57 -4.84 18.60 30.16
N ALA A 58 -4.52 18.29 28.90
CA ALA A 58 -4.84 16.99 28.28
C ALA A 58 -4.06 15.83 28.94
N ARG A 59 -2.74 15.99 29.14
CA ARG A 59 -1.86 15.03 29.81
C ARG A 59 -2.39 14.66 31.20
N ASN A 60 -2.74 15.67 32.00
CA ASN A 60 -3.24 15.45 33.36
C ASN A 60 -4.68 14.86 33.37
N LYS A 61 -5.54 15.18 32.39
CA LYS A 61 -6.88 14.56 32.23
C LYS A 61 -6.80 13.04 32.06
N TYR A 62 -5.82 12.56 31.30
CA TYR A 62 -5.60 11.14 31.02
C TYR A 62 -4.59 10.46 31.96
N GLY A 63 -4.05 11.20 32.95
CA GLY A 63 -3.11 10.64 33.92
C GLY A 63 -1.75 10.26 33.34
N LEU A 64 -1.38 10.83 32.19
CA LEU A 64 -0.13 10.52 31.48
C LEU A 64 1.05 11.18 32.20
N THR A 65 2.24 10.58 32.15
CA THR A 65 3.39 11.05 32.93
C THR A 65 4.05 12.29 32.33
N LYS A 66 4.73 13.09 33.17
CA LYS A 66 5.37 14.33 32.72
C LYS A 66 6.48 14.05 31.69
N ASN A 67 7.49 13.30 32.10
CA ASN A 67 8.61 12.89 31.26
C ASN A 67 8.27 11.57 30.58
N MET A 68 8.58 11.39 29.28
CA MET A 68 8.28 10.14 28.56
C MET A 68 8.88 8.90 29.25
N ARG A 69 10.09 9.05 29.80
CA ARG A 69 10.80 8.04 30.62
C ARG A 69 9.94 7.39 31.68
N ASP A 70 9.08 8.17 32.36
CA ASP A 70 8.33 7.72 33.53
C ASP A 70 7.07 6.92 33.16
N GLY A 71 6.62 7.00 31.91
CA GLY A 71 5.38 6.39 31.42
C GLY A 71 5.60 5.17 30.53
N SER A 72 4.49 4.57 30.12
CA SER A 72 4.45 3.53 29.08
C SER A 72 4.46 4.14 27.68
N THR A 73 5.11 3.47 26.72
CA THR A 73 5.09 3.80 25.29
C THR A 73 4.46 2.67 24.48
N LEU A 74 3.53 3.00 23.58
CA LEU A 74 2.94 2.05 22.63
C LEU A 74 3.72 2.08 21.31
N HIS A 75 4.39 0.98 20.94
CA HIS A 75 4.93 0.83 19.59
C HIS A 75 3.78 0.45 18.65
N THR A 76 3.29 1.42 17.88
CA THR A 76 2.21 1.28 16.90
C THR A 76 2.75 0.67 15.60
N PHE A 77 3.36 -0.52 15.71
CA PHE A 77 4.12 -1.16 14.65
C PHE A 77 3.28 -1.37 13.38
N MET A 78 3.74 -0.78 12.28
CA MET A 78 3.11 -0.76 10.96
C MET A 78 1.73 -0.10 10.88
N TRP A 79 1.27 0.62 11.91
CA TRP A 79 0.02 1.39 11.81
C TRP A 79 0.21 2.62 10.92
N SER A 80 -0.74 2.93 10.03
CA SER A 80 -0.69 4.18 9.26
C SER A 80 -0.86 5.41 10.16
N PHE A 81 -0.34 6.58 9.76
CA PHE A 81 -0.49 7.81 10.54
C PHE A 81 -1.97 8.12 10.83
N LYS A 82 -2.88 7.87 9.88
CA LYS A 82 -4.33 8.01 10.09
C LYS A 82 -4.94 6.97 11.04
N THR A 83 -4.44 5.74 11.03
CA THR A 83 -4.84 4.69 12.00
C THR A 83 -4.49 5.13 13.42
N ILE A 84 -3.28 5.67 13.59
CA ILE A 84 -2.82 6.25 14.87
C ILE A 84 -3.69 7.45 15.27
N THR A 85 -4.01 8.36 14.34
CA THR A 85 -4.92 9.51 14.57
C THR A 85 -6.33 9.05 15.03
N GLU A 86 -6.90 8.02 14.41
CA GLU A 86 -8.23 7.49 14.77
C GLU A 86 -8.26 6.91 16.19
N HIS A 87 -7.20 6.19 16.58
CA HIS A 87 -7.10 5.53 17.88
C HIS A 87 -6.49 6.42 18.97
N MET A 88 -6.00 7.63 18.69
CA MET A 88 -5.41 8.54 19.69
C MET A 88 -6.26 8.74 20.98
N PRO A 89 -7.60 8.88 20.92
CA PRO A 89 -8.42 8.99 22.13
C PRO A 89 -8.41 7.71 22.98
N GLU A 90 -8.34 6.55 22.33
CA GLU A 90 -8.25 5.22 22.96
C GLU A 90 -6.83 5.02 23.53
N ILE A 91 -5.77 5.46 22.84
CA ILE A 91 -4.36 5.38 23.28
C ILE A 91 -4.14 6.19 24.56
N ALA A 92 -4.67 7.42 24.61
CA ALA A 92 -4.60 8.25 25.81
C ALA A 92 -5.42 7.67 26.98
N GLN A 93 -6.64 7.14 26.70
CA GLN A 93 -7.43 6.43 27.73
C GLN A 93 -6.74 5.13 28.21
N ALA A 94 -5.91 4.50 27.38
CA ALA A 94 -5.11 3.33 27.75
C ALA A 94 -3.85 3.66 28.57
N GLY A 95 -3.60 4.94 28.90
CA GLY A 95 -2.52 5.36 29.81
C GLY A 95 -1.13 5.47 29.18
N TYR A 96 -1.00 5.39 27.85
CA TYR A 96 0.28 5.57 27.17
C TYR A 96 0.68 7.04 27.11
N THR A 97 1.87 7.36 27.66
CA THR A 97 2.40 8.74 27.65
C THR A 97 2.97 9.11 26.27
N SER A 98 3.41 8.11 25.52
CA SER A 98 3.97 8.26 24.18
C SER A 98 3.59 7.10 23.28
N ILE A 99 3.71 7.32 21.97
CA ILE A 99 3.73 6.27 20.94
C ILE A 99 5.12 6.22 20.30
N GLN A 100 5.48 5.08 19.72
CA GLN A 100 6.54 4.97 18.74
C GLN A 100 5.95 4.59 17.38
N THR A 101 6.20 5.42 16.36
CA THR A 101 5.94 5.08 14.95
C THR A 101 7.16 4.39 14.35
N ASN A 102 6.98 3.64 13.26
CA ASN A 102 8.11 3.25 12.40
C ASN A 102 8.69 4.45 11.64
N ASN A 103 9.74 4.19 10.85
CA ASN A 103 10.48 5.18 10.08
C ASN A 103 9.60 5.99 9.12
N VAL A 104 9.74 7.31 9.21
CA VAL A 104 8.96 8.29 8.45
C VAL A 104 9.67 8.77 7.17
N SER A 105 10.90 8.34 6.88
CA SER A 105 11.57 8.69 5.62
C SER A 105 10.83 8.10 4.41
N ALA A 106 11.11 8.61 3.21
CA ALA A 106 10.88 7.82 2.00
C ALA A 106 11.77 6.57 2.05
N VAL A 107 11.22 5.46 1.56
CA VAL A 107 11.85 4.14 1.56
C VAL A 107 11.66 3.50 0.19
N LYS A 108 12.46 2.47 -0.11
CA LYS A 108 12.35 1.69 -1.33
C LYS A 108 10.91 1.21 -1.54
N ASP A 109 10.27 1.71 -2.60
CA ASP A 109 8.88 1.36 -2.92
C ASP A 109 8.79 -0.11 -3.36
N ASN A 110 7.97 -0.86 -2.64
CA ASN A 110 7.64 -2.27 -2.90
C ASN A 110 6.11 -2.47 -2.90
N SER A 111 5.35 -1.41 -3.17
CA SER A 111 3.88 -1.41 -3.17
C SER A 111 3.26 -2.39 -4.17
N GLU A 112 3.99 -2.82 -5.20
CA GLU A 112 3.56 -3.85 -6.15
C GLU A 112 3.30 -5.23 -5.54
N LEU A 113 3.91 -5.56 -4.38
CA LEU A 113 3.59 -6.79 -3.64
C LEU A 113 2.31 -6.67 -2.79
N GLY A 114 1.75 -5.47 -2.67
CA GLY A 114 0.59 -5.16 -1.83
C GLY A 114 0.88 -5.24 -0.32
N LYS A 115 -0.03 -4.67 0.48
CA LYS A 115 0.15 -4.57 1.96
C LYS A 115 -0.26 -5.82 2.75
N GLY A 116 -0.75 -6.88 2.07
CA GLY A 116 -1.26 -8.13 2.68
C GLY A 116 -0.33 -9.32 2.48
N ASN A 117 0.95 -9.11 2.75
CA ASN A 117 1.95 -10.16 2.92
C ASN A 117 3.03 -9.59 3.86
N TRP A 118 2.87 -9.78 5.16
CA TRP A 118 3.77 -9.20 6.16
C TRP A 118 5.20 -9.68 5.98
N TYR A 119 5.37 -10.99 5.73
CA TYR A 119 6.66 -11.64 5.55
C TYR A 119 7.53 -10.98 4.46
N LEU A 120 6.92 -10.59 3.33
CA LEU A 120 7.64 -9.96 2.21
C LEU A 120 7.74 -8.43 2.31
N ASN A 121 7.04 -7.76 3.22
CA ASN A 121 6.93 -6.29 3.22
C ASN A 121 7.44 -5.56 4.47
N TRP A 122 7.44 -6.17 5.65
CA TRP A 122 7.68 -5.42 6.90
C TRP A 122 9.04 -4.71 6.95
N TYR A 123 10.10 -5.36 6.44
CA TYR A 123 11.47 -4.85 6.49
C TYR A 123 11.75 -3.71 5.49
N TYR A 124 10.83 -3.36 4.59
CA TYR A 124 11.03 -2.24 3.65
C TYR A 124 10.96 -0.87 4.34
N ILE A 125 10.32 -0.74 5.51
CA ILE A 125 10.34 0.52 6.27
C ILE A 125 11.76 0.87 6.79
N TYR A 126 12.64 -0.14 6.89
CA TYR A 126 14.05 -0.03 7.28
C TYR A 126 14.99 0.08 6.08
N GLN A 127 14.49 0.57 4.93
CA GLN A 127 15.28 0.78 3.72
C GLN A 127 15.07 2.17 3.11
N PRO A 128 15.63 3.24 3.73
CA PRO A 128 15.54 4.60 3.21
C PRO A 128 16.09 4.73 1.79
N THR A 129 15.48 5.62 1.00
CA THR A 129 15.99 6.04 -0.32
C THR A 129 16.38 7.51 -0.36
N ASP A 130 15.81 8.33 0.53
CA ASP A 130 16.23 9.70 0.81
C ASP A 130 15.79 10.16 2.22
N THR A 131 15.91 11.46 2.45
CA THR A 131 15.53 12.18 3.67
C THR A 131 14.32 13.09 3.47
N THR A 132 13.30 12.64 2.75
CA THR A 132 11.97 13.28 2.69
C THR A 132 10.99 12.57 3.62
N VAL A 133 9.96 13.28 4.10
CA VAL A 133 8.98 12.70 5.06
C VAL A 133 7.75 12.16 4.34
N GLY A 134 7.48 10.87 4.54
CA GLY A 134 6.32 10.15 4.03
C GLY A 134 6.71 8.96 3.15
N ASN A 135 5.93 7.89 3.22
CA ASN A 135 6.15 6.66 2.45
C ASN A 135 4.85 5.90 2.18
N TYR A 136 4.91 4.94 1.24
CA TYR A 136 3.76 4.14 0.83
C TYR A 136 3.16 3.29 1.96
N ILE A 137 3.92 3.03 3.04
CA ILE A 137 3.51 2.23 4.19
C ILE A 137 2.65 3.06 5.16
N LEU A 138 3.21 4.14 5.72
CA LEU A 138 2.61 4.90 6.82
C LEU A 138 1.70 6.05 6.36
N GLY A 139 2.00 6.68 5.22
CA GLY A 139 1.32 7.87 4.70
C GLY A 139 2.26 9.04 4.42
N THR A 140 1.69 10.22 4.21
CA THR A 140 2.37 11.47 3.82
C THR A 140 2.82 12.33 5.01
N ALA A 141 3.71 13.31 4.78
CA ALA A 141 4.11 14.30 5.78
C ALA A 141 2.93 15.06 6.44
N GLU A 142 1.89 15.40 5.68
CA GLU A 142 0.70 16.09 6.22
C GLU A 142 -0.14 15.17 7.11
N GLU A 143 -0.20 13.87 6.79
CA GLU A 143 -0.85 12.86 7.64
C GLU A 143 -0.03 12.60 8.92
N PHE A 144 1.30 12.59 8.82
CA PHE A 144 2.21 12.55 9.97
C PHE A 144 2.03 13.77 10.88
N LYS A 145 1.99 14.98 10.29
CA LYS A 145 1.76 16.23 11.03
C LYS A 145 0.40 16.24 11.72
N THR A 146 -0.65 15.85 11.01
CA THR A 146 -2.02 15.71 11.56
C THR A 146 -2.06 14.73 12.73
N MET A 147 -1.30 13.64 12.65
CA MET A 147 -1.18 12.65 13.72
C MET A 147 -0.49 13.23 14.95
N CYS A 148 0.62 13.96 14.78
CA CYS A 148 1.33 14.64 15.89
C CYS A 148 0.46 15.73 16.54
N ASP A 149 -0.17 16.60 15.74
CA ASP A 149 -1.10 17.63 16.21
C ASP A 149 -2.25 17.01 17.03
N THR A 150 -2.70 15.80 16.66
CA THR A 150 -3.73 15.05 17.38
C THR A 150 -3.17 14.42 18.66
N ALA A 151 -1.96 13.86 18.64
CA ALA A 151 -1.31 13.34 19.84
C ALA A 151 -1.23 14.40 20.95
N HIS A 152 -0.79 15.61 20.59
CA HIS A 152 -0.66 16.72 21.53
C HIS A 152 -2.01 17.19 22.10
N GLN A 153 -3.09 17.14 21.32
CA GLN A 153 -4.46 17.43 21.82
C GLN A 153 -4.94 16.43 22.89
N TYR A 154 -4.41 15.21 22.90
CA TYR A 154 -4.70 14.18 23.90
C TYR A 154 -3.61 14.04 24.99
N GLY A 155 -2.55 14.86 24.95
CA GLY A 155 -1.45 14.82 25.92
C GLY A 155 -0.45 13.69 25.70
N VAL A 156 -0.52 13.02 24.54
CA VAL A 156 0.37 11.94 24.10
C VAL A 156 1.51 12.53 23.27
N ARG A 157 2.71 11.93 23.34
CA ARG A 157 3.88 12.33 22.54
C ARG A 157 4.27 11.33 21.46
N VAL A 158 4.92 11.83 20.41
CA VAL A 158 5.34 11.03 19.25
C VAL A 158 6.85 10.80 19.26
N ILE A 159 7.25 9.55 19.43
CA ILE A 159 8.61 9.07 19.17
C ILE A 159 8.64 8.51 17.75
N VAL A 160 9.63 8.91 16.95
CA VAL A 160 9.84 8.43 15.58
C VAL A 160 11.00 7.44 15.56
N ASP A 161 10.79 6.29 14.94
CA ASP A 161 11.89 5.37 14.59
C ASP A 161 12.75 6.00 13.48
N ALA A 162 14.07 6.03 13.67
CA ALA A 162 15.00 6.86 12.93
C ALA A 162 16.15 6.01 12.38
N VAL A 163 16.07 5.67 11.09
CA VAL A 163 17.14 4.97 10.36
C VAL A 163 18.26 5.95 10.04
N ALA A 164 19.17 6.11 11.01
CA ALA A 164 20.27 7.07 10.96
C ALA A 164 21.58 6.48 10.43
N ASN A 165 21.63 5.17 10.21
CA ASN A 165 22.86 4.44 9.91
C ASN A 165 23.06 4.18 8.40
N HIS A 166 22.00 3.82 7.68
CA HIS A 166 22.12 3.25 6.34
C HIS A 166 20.92 3.60 5.46
N PHE A 167 21.11 3.51 4.14
CA PHE A 167 20.04 3.50 3.14
C PHE A 167 19.81 2.07 2.62
N THR A 168 18.80 1.87 1.76
CA THR A 168 18.52 0.60 1.07
C THR A 168 19.79 0.00 0.44
N SER A 169 19.84 -1.34 0.34
CA SER A 169 20.93 -2.07 -0.34
C SER A 169 20.98 -1.83 -1.86
N ASP A 170 19.91 -1.28 -2.43
CA ASP A 170 19.74 -1.06 -3.87
C ASP A 170 20.13 0.38 -4.26
N PHE A 171 21.43 0.59 -4.50
CA PHE A 171 22.01 1.91 -4.80
C PHE A 171 21.34 2.61 -6.00
N ASP A 172 20.81 1.85 -6.98
CA ASP A 172 20.23 2.40 -8.19
C ASP A 172 18.87 3.12 -7.94
N VAL A 173 18.24 2.93 -6.76
CA VAL A 173 16.97 3.59 -6.37
C VAL A 173 17.09 4.62 -5.23
N ILE A 174 18.32 4.92 -4.78
CA ILE A 174 18.61 6.07 -3.89
C ILE A 174 18.42 7.38 -4.67
N GLU A 175 17.86 8.43 -4.05
CA GLU A 175 17.60 9.71 -4.74
C GLU A 175 18.90 10.35 -5.25
N PRO A 176 18.94 10.92 -6.46
CA PRO A 176 20.16 11.45 -7.09
C PRO A 176 21.07 12.37 -6.25
N ALA A 177 20.56 13.14 -5.29
CA ALA A 177 21.42 13.96 -4.43
C ALA A 177 22.04 13.20 -3.25
N TRP A 178 21.54 12.01 -2.93
CA TRP A 178 22.16 11.02 -2.04
C TRP A 178 22.95 9.96 -2.81
N GLN A 179 22.74 9.80 -4.12
CA GLN A 179 23.37 8.79 -4.98
C GLN A 179 24.86 9.04 -5.32
N ASP A 180 25.60 9.72 -4.44
CA ASP A 180 27.07 9.75 -4.47
C ASP A 180 27.63 8.76 -3.45
N LYS A 181 28.49 7.85 -3.92
CA LYS A 181 29.17 6.87 -3.07
C LYS A 181 30.09 7.50 -2.02
N SER A 182 30.53 8.75 -2.18
CA SER A 182 31.32 9.45 -1.16
C SER A 182 30.57 9.70 0.16
N LEU A 183 29.23 9.70 0.12
CA LEU A 183 28.34 9.82 1.27
C LEU A 183 28.18 8.50 2.06
N PHE A 184 28.85 7.43 1.65
CA PHE A 184 28.77 6.08 2.24
C PHE A 184 30.16 5.48 2.50
N HIS A 185 30.25 4.47 3.38
CA HIS A 185 31.48 3.74 3.63
C HIS A 185 31.84 2.80 2.46
N VAL A 186 32.72 3.27 1.58
CA VAL A 186 33.13 2.59 0.34
C VAL A 186 34.26 1.58 0.53
N ASN A 187 34.20 0.48 -0.24
CA ASN A 187 35.22 -0.58 -0.33
C ASN A 187 35.43 -1.40 0.97
N LYS A 188 34.47 -1.37 1.90
CA LYS A 188 34.52 -2.08 3.19
C LYS A 188 33.78 -3.44 3.20
N GLY A 189 32.72 -3.58 2.40
CA GLY A 189 31.93 -4.82 2.32
C GLY A 189 30.90 -4.97 3.45
N ASN A 190 30.36 -6.17 3.64
CA ASN A 190 29.46 -6.49 4.76
C ASN A 190 30.21 -6.66 6.08
N ILE A 191 29.54 -6.41 7.21
CA ILE A 191 30.08 -6.69 8.55
C ILE A 191 30.51 -8.17 8.66
N SER A 192 31.76 -8.42 9.06
CA SER A 192 32.34 -9.77 9.12
C SER A 192 32.48 -10.32 10.55
N ASP A 193 32.81 -9.47 11.53
CA ASP A 193 32.72 -9.74 12.96
C ASP A 193 32.01 -8.59 13.69
N TYR A 194 30.80 -8.86 14.19
CA TYR A 194 30.00 -7.92 14.99
C TYR A 194 30.66 -7.56 16.34
N ASN A 195 31.74 -8.24 16.73
CA ASN A 195 32.53 -7.95 17.92
C ASN A 195 33.77 -7.09 17.65
N ASP A 196 34.18 -6.85 16.40
CA ASP A 196 35.16 -5.81 16.11
C ASP A 196 34.41 -4.47 15.98
N ARG A 197 34.83 -3.45 16.73
CA ARG A 197 34.14 -2.16 16.74
C ARG A 197 34.31 -1.38 15.44
N GLU A 198 35.41 -1.56 14.70
CA GLU A 198 35.57 -0.90 13.40
C GLU A 198 34.75 -1.61 12.33
N ASP A 199 34.80 -2.95 12.30
CA ASP A 199 33.97 -3.76 11.38
C ASP A 199 32.48 -3.47 11.61
N CYS A 200 32.04 -3.50 12.88
CA CYS A 200 30.66 -3.26 13.28
C CYS A 200 30.14 -1.83 12.97
N THR A 201 31.00 -0.82 12.76
CA THR A 201 30.53 0.56 12.52
C THR A 201 30.98 1.20 11.21
N GLN A 202 31.77 0.53 10.40
CA GLN A 202 32.35 1.11 9.16
C GLN A 202 32.09 0.24 7.93
N ASN A 203 31.31 -0.83 8.11
CA ASN A 203 31.02 -1.85 7.10
C ASN A 203 29.50 -2.11 7.06
N GLN A 204 29.00 -2.61 5.94
CA GLN A 204 27.58 -2.68 5.62
C GLN A 204 26.81 -3.71 6.48
N LEU A 205 25.84 -3.22 7.26
CA LEU A 205 24.83 -4.05 7.91
C LEU A 205 23.96 -4.73 6.84
N SER A 206 24.10 -6.05 6.67
CA SER A 206 23.29 -6.86 5.73
C SER A 206 23.27 -6.35 4.27
N GLY A 207 24.32 -5.65 3.82
CA GLY A 207 24.43 -5.07 2.47
C GLY A 207 23.65 -3.77 2.26
N LEU A 208 23.10 -3.17 3.32
CA LEU A 208 22.50 -1.84 3.32
C LEU A 208 23.61 -0.78 3.15
N TRP A 209 23.34 0.31 2.43
CA TRP A 209 24.37 1.32 2.14
C TRP A 209 24.65 2.18 3.38
N ASP A 210 25.70 1.77 4.10
CA ASP A 210 26.20 2.35 5.34
C ASP A 210 26.70 3.79 5.14
N LEU A 211 26.12 4.74 5.86
CA LEU A 211 26.39 6.17 5.71
C LEU A 211 27.79 6.52 6.23
N ASN A 212 28.49 7.41 5.52
CA ASN A 212 29.78 7.96 5.93
C ASN A 212 29.55 8.98 7.05
N THR A 213 29.36 8.51 8.28
CA THR A 213 28.93 9.30 9.43
C THR A 213 29.97 10.33 9.87
N GLN A 214 31.26 10.06 9.66
CA GLN A 214 32.34 11.05 9.82
C GLN A 214 32.33 12.16 8.75
N SER A 215 31.56 12.03 7.66
CA SER A 215 31.37 13.12 6.70
C SER A 215 30.45 14.18 7.30
N LYS A 216 30.99 15.40 7.46
CA LYS A 216 30.22 16.55 7.94
C LYS A 216 29.05 16.91 7.03
N GLU A 217 29.11 16.56 5.74
CA GLU A 217 27.98 16.73 4.84
C GLU A 217 26.82 15.77 5.18
N VAL A 218 27.14 14.50 5.46
CA VAL A 218 26.15 13.48 5.87
C VAL A 218 25.54 13.85 7.23
N GLU A 219 26.36 14.26 8.21
CA GLU A 219 25.87 14.80 9.49
C GLU A 219 24.90 15.96 9.30
N ASN A 220 25.29 16.99 8.52
CA ASN A 220 24.45 18.18 8.33
C ASN A 220 23.10 17.81 7.69
N ARG A 221 23.12 17.02 6.61
CA ARG A 221 21.92 16.57 5.89
C ARG A 221 20.97 15.78 6.80
N MET A 222 21.50 14.84 7.59
CA MET A 222 20.70 14.03 8.51
C MET A 222 20.20 14.84 9.72
N ALA A 223 21.01 15.77 10.23
CA ALA A 223 20.57 16.68 11.30
C ALA A 223 19.44 17.60 10.83
N ASP A 224 19.48 18.11 9.60
CA ASP A 224 18.41 18.93 9.03
C ASP A 224 17.13 18.11 8.74
N PHE A 225 17.26 16.83 8.34
CA PHE A 225 16.14 15.89 8.28
C PHE A 225 15.46 15.69 9.64
N TYR A 226 16.21 15.40 10.71
CA TYR A 226 15.60 15.21 12.03
C TYR A 226 15.00 16.51 12.59
N LYS A 227 15.58 17.68 12.29
CA LYS A 227 14.94 18.99 12.56
C LYS A 227 13.63 19.17 11.79
N GLN A 228 13.53 18.68 10.54
CA GLN A 228 12.28 18.69 9.77
C GLN A 228 11.22 17.75 10.38
N VAL A 229 11.61 16.54 10.78
CA VAL A 229 10.71 15.59 11.45
C VAL A 229 10.21 16.14 12.78
N VAL A 230 11.07 16.79 13.57
CA VAL A 230 10.66 17.57 14.75
C VAL A 230 9.74 18.71 14.34
N ALA A 231 10.05 19.51 13.32
CA ALA A 231 9.21 20.63 12.87
C ALA A 231 7.79 20.23 12.43
N LEU A 232 7.58 18.98 11.99
CA LEU A 232 6.27 18.41 11.68
C LEU A 232 5.51 17.90 12.91
N GLY A 233 6.15 17.80 14.08
CA GLY A 233 5.48 17.54 15.35
C GLY A 233 6.12 16.47 16.24
N ALA A 234 7.18 15.77 15.79
CA ALA A 234 7.83 14.73 16.60
C ALA A 234 8.38 15.28 17.93
N ASP A 235 8.34 14.46 18.98
CA ASP A 235 8.82 14.79 20.32
C ASP A 235 10.04 13.96 20.75
N GLY A 236 10.40 12.93 19.98
CA GLY A 236 11.47 12.00 20.33
C GLY A 236 11.89 11.08 19.18
N PHE A 237 12.99 10.35 19.39
CA PHE A 237 13.54 9.41 18.42
C PHE A 237 13.96 8.06 19.04
N ARG A 238 13.64 6.95 18.36
CA ARG A 238 14.30 5.63 18.51
C ARG A 238 15.29 5.52 17.37
N TYR A 239 16.59 5.59 17.64
CA TYR A 239 17.60 5.43 16.60
C TYR A 239 17.80 3.96 16.27
N ASP A 240 17.41 3.58 15.06
CA ASP A 240 17.62 2.24 14.50
C ASP A 240 19.10 1.93 14.37
N ALA A 241 19.47 0.66 14.59
CA ALA A 241 20.82 0.15 14.44
C ALA A 241 21.91 0.99 15.14
N ALA A 242 21.60 1.77 16.19
CA ALA A 242 22.51 2.78 16.75
C ALA A 242 23.88 2.24 17.22
N LYS A 243 23.98 0.94 17.55
CA LYS A 243 25.25 0.22 17.76
C LYS A 243 26.25 0.36 16.60
N HIS A 244 25.75 0.51 15.38
CA HIS A 244 26.50 0.50 14.12
C HIS A 244 27.04 1.90 13.71
N ILE A 245 26.77 2.95 14.50
CA ILE A 245 27.35 4.28 14.27
C ILE A 245 28.36 4.60 15.37
N GLU A 246 29.59 4.96 15.00
CA GLU A 246 30.71 5.17 15.91
C GLU A 246 30.43 6.24 16.98
N LEU A 247 30.92 6.02 18.20
CA LEU A 247 30.87 7.05 19.25
C LEU A 247 31.91 8.14 18.97
N PRO A 248 31.72 9.39 19.44
CA PRO A 248 32.64 10.51 19.18
C PRO A 248 34.11 10.33 19.60
N GLY A 249 34.45 9.27 20.35
CA GLY A 249 35.81 8.88 20.74
C GLY A 249 36.37 7.66 20.00
N GLU A 250 35.74 7.19 18.93
CA GLU A 250 36.15 6.03 18.12
C GLU A 250 36.61 6.47 16.71
N PHE A 251 37.43 5.64 16.05
CA PHE A 251 37.83 5.71 14.63
C PHE A 251 38.21 7.08 14.05
N GLY A 252 38.92 7.91 14.84
CA GLY A 252 39.39 9.24 14.45
C GLY A 252 38.55 10.40 15.00
N GLY A 253 37.37 10.10 15.55
CA GLY A 253 36.44 11.06 16.14
C GLY A 253 35.37 11.51 15.15
N SER A 254 34.11 11.36 15.54
CA SER A 254 32.93 11.71 14.74
C SER A 254 32.07 12.74 15.46
N THR A 255 31.58 13.74 14.74
CA THR A 255 30.57 14.68 15.27
C THR A 255 29.14 14.25 14.93
N TYR A 256 28.93 13.13 14.25
CA TYR A 256 27.62 12.70 13.73
C TYR A 256 26.52 12.75 14.80
N TRP A 257 26.68 11.99 15.89
CA TRP A 257 25.75 11.97 17.01
C TRP A 257 25.52 13.37 17.61
N THR A 258 26.57 14.17 17.78
CA THR A 258 26.43 15.53 18.35
C THR A 258 25.69 16.50 17.43
N GLY A 259 25.70 16.26 16.12
CA GLY A 259 24.91 17.00 15.14
C GLY A 259 23.45 16.55 15.11
N ILE A 260 23.22 15.24 14.92
CA ILE A 260 21.87 14.71 14.68
C ILE A 260 20.99 14.71 15.93
N LEU A 261 21.56 14.60 17.14
CA LEU A 261 20.81 14.65 18.40
C LEU A 261 20.38 16.07 18.80
N ASN A 262 20.99 17.11 18.23
CA ASN A 262 20.62 18.51 18.49
C ASN A 262 19.50 18.96 17.53
N ASN A 263 18.35 18.30 17.64
CA ASN A 263 17.22 18.41 16.71
C ASN A 263 15.94 19.05 17.28
N GLY A 264 15.90 19.31 18.60
CA GLY A 264 14.73 19.91 19.28
C GLY A 264 13.72 18.90 19.88
N SER A 265 14.00 17.61 19.79
CA SER A 265 13.23 16.57 20.48
C SER A 265 13.51 16.54 22.00
N GLN A 266 12.56 16.00 22.77
CA GLN A 266 12.64 15.85 24.24
C GLN A 266 13.23 14.51 24.67
N TYR A 267 13.02 13.42 23.94
CA TYR A 267 13.40 12.07 24.37
C TYR A 267 14.02 11.26 23.24
N GLN A 268 15.27 10.86 23.43
CA GLN A 268 16.06 10.16 22.42
C GLN A 268 16.63 8.89 23.04
N TYR A 269 16.59 7.79 22.28
CA TYR A 269 17.22 6.54 22.67
C TYR A 269 17.69 5.75 21.46
N GLY A 270 18.75 4.95 21.61
CA GLY A 270 19.26 4.09 20.57
C GLY A 270 18.88 2.63 20.76
N GLU A 271 18.64 1.93 19.65
CA GLU A 271 18.79 0.49 19.63
C GLU A 271 20.28 0.13 19.70
N VAL A 272 20.67 -0.40 20.85
CA VAL A 272 22.02 -0.89 21.10
C VAL A 272 21.87 -2.29 21.66
N LEU A 273 21.64 -3.24 20.74
CA LEU A 273 21.54 -4.66 21.08
C LEU A 273 22.85 -5.14 21.70
N GLN A 274 22.77 -5.56 22.96
CA GLN A 274 23.91 -5.92 23.81
C GLN A 274 24.72 -7.05 23.19
N ASP A 275 26.05 -6.93 23.24
CA ASP A 275 27.00 -7.98 22.86
C ASP A 275 28.36 -7.68 23.53
N LYS A 276 29.23 -8.68 23.61
CA LYS A 276 30.46 -8.73 24.41
C LYS A 276 31.40 -7.52 24.26
N ASN A 277 31.45 -6.89 23.07
CA ASN A 277 32.36 -5.78 22.76
C ASN A 277 31.62 -4.44 22.49
N VAL A 278 30.36 -4.29 22.92
CA VAL A 278 29.57 -3.07 22.75
C VAL A 278 29.89 -2.05 23.85
N ARG A 279 29.44 -0.80 23.68
CA ARG A 279 29.66 0.33 24.61
C ARG A 279 28.35 0.93 25.12
N GLU A 280 27.44 0.07 25.57
CA GLU A 280 26.05 0.42 25.90
C GLU A 280 25.97 1.55 26.94
N VAL A 281 26.87 1.58 27.93
CA VAL A 281 26.93 2.62 28.95
C VAL A 281 27.24 4.00 28.35
N ASP A 282 28.10 4.06 27.33
CA ASP A 282 28.48 5.32 26.67
C ASP A 282 27.35 5.84 25.77
N TYR A 283 26.73 4.96 24.96
CA TYR A 283 25.51 5.29 24.21
C TYR A 283 24.39 5.74 25.17
N ALA A 284 24.15 5.01 26.26
CA ALA A 284 23.13 5.34 27.25
C ALA A 284 23.36 6.72 27.88
N ASN A 285 24.62 7.05 28.19
CA ASN A 285 24.98 8.38 28.69
C ASN A 285 24.80 9.47 27.62
N MET A 286 25.12 9.21 26.36
CA MET A 286 24.96 10.14 25.24
C MET A 286 23.48 10.48 24.98
N PHE A 287 22.64 9.46 24.77
CA PHE A 287 21.21 9.64 24.54
C PHE A 287 20.52 10.30 25.74
N SER A 288 20.87 9.89 26.97
CA SER A 288 20.41 10.52 28.22
C SER A 288 20.77 12.00 28.33
N GLN A 289 21.98 12.41 27.92
CA GLN A 289 22.41 13.81 27.94
C GLN A 289 21.73 14.67 26.86
N SER A 290 21.35 14.06 25.74
CA SER A 290 20.63 14.74 24.65
C SER A 290 19.10 14.85 24.86
N SER A 291 18.60 14.58 26.07
CA SER A 291 17.17 14.42 26.33
C SER A 291 16.71 15.06 27.65
N ILE A 292 15.47 15.55 27.67
CA ILE A 292 14.84 16.24 28.80
C ILE A 292 14.07 15.23 29.65
N GLY A 293 14.62 14.91 30.82
CA GLY A 293 13.95 14.03 31.81
C GLY A 293 14.13 12.53 31.58
N GLY A 294 15.09 12.13 30.75
CA GLY A 294 15.47 10.74 30.50
C GLY A 294 15.70 10.47 29.02
N GLY A 295 16.39 9.36 28.72
CA GLY A 295 16.85 8.95 27.38
C GLY A 295 17.92 7.88 27.55
N GLY A 296 18.26 7.08 26.54
CA GLY A 296 19.21 5.97 26.76
C GLY A 296 19.28 4.90 25.68
N VAL A 297 19.26 3.61 26.09
CA VAL A 297 19.39 2.46 25.18
C VAL A 297 18.41 1.33 25.49
N THR A 298 18.20 0.44 24.53
CA THR A 298 17.43 -0.80 24.66
C THR A 298 18.09 -1.83 25.59
N GLY A 299 17.36 -2.35 26.58
CA GLY A 299 17.80 -3.47 27.43
C GLY A 299 17.47 -4.83 26.81
N SER A 300 18.21 -5.24 25.78
CA SER A 300 17.93 -6.46 25.01
C SER A 300 17.99 -7.74 25.84
N ASP A 301 18.94 -7.84 26.77
CA ASP A 301 19.16 -9.02 27.60
C ASP A 301 18.09 -9.15 28.68
N TYR A 302 17.63 -8.01 29.22
CA TYR A 302 16.45 -7.99 30.08
C TYR A 302 15.20 -8.42 29.33
N GLY A 303 15.03 -7.99 28.08
CA GLY A 303 13.99 -8.51 27.19
C GLY A 303 14.09 -10.03 26.98
N GLN A 304 15.31 -10.59 26.93
CA GLN A 304 15.50 -12.03 26.91
C GLN A 304 15.08 -12.69 28.23
N GLU A 305 15.31 -12.07 29.40
CA GLU A 305 14.79 -12.58 30.67
C GLU A 305 13.26 -12.52 30.76
N MET A 306 12.61 -11.52 30.17
CA MET A 306 11.15 -11.50 30.02
C MET A 306 10.65 -12.67 29.16
N ARG A 307 11.38 -13.03 28.10
CA ARG A 307 11.08 -14.24 27.30
C ARG A 307 11.39 -15.53 28.06
N ASN A 308 12.41 -15.55 28.93
CA ASN A 308 12.69 -16.69 29.81
C ASN A 308 11.55 -16.88 30.84
N SER A 309 11.01 -15.79 31.40
CA SER A 309 9.80 -15.79 32.24
C SER A 309 8.61 -16.43 31.54
N MET A 310 8.35 -16.06 30.28
CA MET A 310 7.26 -16.66 29.49
C MET A 310 7.55 -18.13 29.09
N ASN A 311 8.80 -18.51 28.81
CA ASN A 311 9.20 -19.91 28.57
C ASN A 311 8.98 -20.79 29.81
N ASP A 312 9.40 -20.32 31.00
CA ASP A 312 9.23 -21.00 32.30
C ASP A 312 7.77 -20.98 32.80
N ARG A 313 6.89 -20.24 32.10
CA ARG A 313 5.46 -20.03 32.45
C ARG A 313 5.34 -19.46 33.87
N SER A 314 6.20 -18.48 34.19
CA SER A 314 6.47 -18.00 35.54
C SER A 314 6.66 -16.48 35.57
N LEU A 315 6.09 -15.82 36.59
CA LEU A 315 6.30 -14.40 36.89
C LEU A 315 7.22 -14.22 38.11
N SER A 316 8.11 -15.17 38.38
CA SER A 316 8.95 -15.14 39.58
C SER A 316 9.81 -13.86 39.66
N ALA A 317 9.87 -13.21 40.83
CA ALA A 317 10.48 -11.89 41.01
C ALA A 317 11.94 -11.82 40.49
N ARG A 318 12.66 -12.95 40.51
CA ARG A 318 14.02 -13.12 39.98
C ARG A 318 14.21 -12.67 38.53
N PHE A 319 13.19 -12.78 37.68
CA PHE A 319 13.28 -12.38 36.27
C PHE A 319 13.30 -10.87 36.09
N PHE A 320 12.66 -10.16 37.01
CA PHE A 320 12.50 -8.71 36.93
C PHE A 320 13.66 -8.01 37.65
N SER A 321 14.09 -8.51 38.82
CA SER A 321 15.02 -7.79 39.73
C SER A 321 16.36 -7.33 39.13
N ASP A 322 16.84 -7.93 38.04
CA ASP A 322 18.12 -7.60 37.41
C ASP A 322 17.90 -7.14 35.96
N TYR A 323 18.25 -5.88 35.66
CA TYR A 323 18.10 -5.27 34.34
C TYR A 323 19.20 -5.65 33.32
N ARG A 324 20.12 -6.55 33.67
CA ARG A 324 21.16 -7.10 32.76
C ARG A 324 22.04 -6.05 32.07
N MET A 325 22.21 -4.88 32.66
CA MET A 325 22.82 -3.71 32.01
C MET A 325 23.74 -2.94 32.97
N GLY A 326 24.87 -2.44 32.46
CA GLY A 326 25.87 -1.70 33.24
C GLY A 326 25.57 -0.22 33.54
N THR A 327 24.34 0.23 33.26
CA THR A 327 23.90 1.64 33.42
C THR A 327 22.70 1.74 34.37
N SER A 328 22.35 2.96 34.79
CA SER A 328 21.23 3.19 35.70
C SER A 328 19.87 2.98 34.99
N PRO A 329 18.84 2.42 35.66
CA PRO A 329 17.56 2.06 35.02
C PRO A 329 16.84 3.21 34.30
N ASP A 330 17.03 4.46 34.75
CA ASP A 330 16.49 5.65 34.09
C ASP A 330 16.97 5.86 32.63
N LYS A 331 18.04 5.17 32.23
CA LYS A 331 18.64 5.20 30.89
C LYS A 331 18.40 3.90 30.09
N ILE A 332 17.42 3.10 30.49
CA ILE A 332 17.08 1.85 29.82
C ILE A 332 15.63 1.92 29.31
N VAL A 333 15.45 1.58 28.04
CA VAL A 333 14.15 1.25 27.45
C VAL A 333 13.99 -0.27 27.45
N THR A 334 12.93 -0.77 28.08
CA THR A 334 12.68 -2.21 28.27
C THR A 334 11.44 -2.67 27.51
N TRP A 335 11.50 -3.89 27.00
CA TRP A 335 10.40 -4.58 26.34
C TRP A 335 10.32 -6.02 26.83
N ILE A 336 9.19 -6.69 26.58
CA ILE A 336 9.13 -8.17 26.65
C ILE A 336 9.53 -8.80 25.31
N GLU A 337 9.30 -8.09 24.20
CA GLU A 337 9.73 -8.42 22.84
C GLU A 337 9.90 -7.14 22.02
N SER A 338 10.91 -7.09 21.15
CA SER A 338 10.98 -6.13 20.06
C SER A 338 10.15 -6.62 18.86
N HIS A 339 10.02 -5.76 17.86
CA HIS A 339 9.44 -6.15 16.58
C HIS A 339 10.26 -7.25 15.87
N ASP A 340 11.59 -7.18 15.94
CA ASP A 340 12.56 -8.16 15.44
C ASP A 340 12.39 -9.51 16.16
N ASN A 341 12.26 -9.52 17.50
CA ASN A 341 12.03 -10.77 18.22
C ASN A 341 10.75 -11.49 17.74
N TYR A 342 9.75 -10.74 17.27
CA TYR A 342 8.50 -11.28 16.74
C TYR A 342 8.59 -11.66 15.25
N CYS A 343 9.21 -10.81 14.43
CA CYS A 343 9.38 -11.01 12.99
C CYS A 343 10.44 -12.08 12.66
N ASP A 344 11.48 -12.23 13.48
CA ASP A 344 12.48 -13.30 13.37
C ASP A 344 12.10 -14.55 14.18
N ARG A 345 10.84 -14.63 14.64
CA ARG A 345 10.23 -15.84 15.23
C ARG A 345 10.94 -16.36 16.49
N GLN A 346 11.30 -15.42 17.36
CA GLN A 346 11.91 -15.68 18.68
C GLN A 346 10.87 -15.61 19.80
N SER A 347 9.85 -14.75 19.65
CA SER A 347 8.76 -14.51 20.60
C SER A 347 7.35 -14.73 20.05
N GLU A 348 7.20 -15.02 18.75
CA GLU A 348 5.90 -15.16 18.09
C GLU A 348 5.04 -16.28 18.71
N LYS A 349 5.69 -17.32 19.22
CA LYS A 349 5.15 -18.47 19.95
C LYS A 349 4.41 -18.17 21.27
N PHE A 350 4.65 -17.03 21.91
CA PHE A 350 4.03 -16.71 23.22
C PHE A 350 2.58 -16.27 23.07
N THR A 351 1.70 -16.67 23.98
CA THR A 351 0.29 -16.25 23.96
C THR A 351 0.10 -14.84 24.52
N GLU A 352 -1.02 -14.21 24.18
CA GLU A 352 -1.37 -12.89 24.69
C GLU A 352 -1.43 -12.85 26.23
N GLU A 353 -1.90 -13.91 26.90
CA GLU A 353 -1.90 -13.99 28.38
C GLU A 353 -0.49 -13.90 28.97
N GLN A 354 0.47 -14.58 28.35
CA GLN A 354 1.87 -14.58 28.78
C GLN A 354 2.50 -13.20 28.60
N VAL A 355 2.26 -12.58 27.44
CA VAL A 355 2.67 -11.20 27.13
C VAL A 355 2.06 -10.22 28.14
N ARG A 356 0.75 -10.33 28.40
CA ARG A 356 0.02 -9.44 29.32
C ARG A 356 0.54 -9.53 30.75
N GLY A 357 0.75 -10.73 31.29
CA GLY A 357 1.29 -10.93 32.64
C GLY A 357 2.74 -10.46 32.80
N ALA A 358 3.61 -10.78 31.83
CA ALA A 358 5.02 -10.38 31.86
C ALA A 358 5.18 -8.86 31.71
N TYR A 359 4.50 -8.25 30.73
CA TYR A 359 4.53 -6.80 30.54
C TYR A 359 3.99 -6.08 31.76
N ALA A 360 2.82 -6.48 32.30
CA ALA A 360 2.21 -5.76 33.42
C ALA A 360 3.11 -5.73 34.67
N THR A 361 3.82 -6.83 34.93
CA THR A 361 4.80 -6.95 36.01
C THR A 361 6.02 -6.06 35.78
N MET A 362 6.61 -6.12 34.59
CA MET A 362 7.73 -5.27 34.18
C MET A 362 7.37 -3.78 34.29
N ASN A 363 6.16 -3.42 33.85
CA ASN A 363 5.69 -2.06 33.70
C ASN A 363 5.38 -1.38 35.05
N ALA A 364 4.77 -2.11 35.99
CA ALA A 364 4.41 -1.63 37.32
C ALA A 364 5.60 -1.06 38.13
N ARG A 365 6.83 -1.53 37.88
CA ARG A 365 8.04 -1.11 38.60
C ARG A 365 8.41 0.35 38.37
N GLY A 366 8.19 0.89 37.17
CA GLY A 366 8.42 2.31 36.85
C GLY A 366 9.88 2.80 36.85
N GLU A 367 10.88 1.91 36.95
CA GLU A 367 12.30 2.30 37.03
C GLU A 367 12.96 2.52 35.65
N THR A 368 12.38 1.97 34.59
CA THR A 368 12.83 2.03 33.19
C THR A 368 11.70 2.52 32.30
N MET A 369 11.98 3.11 31.14
CA MET A 369 10.94 3.36 30.15
C MET A 369 10.49 2.02 29.54
N THR A 370 9.20 1.86 29.26
CA THR A 370 8.62 0.58 28.83
C THR A 370 7.96 0.69 27.46
N LEU A 371 8.35 -0.22 26.57
CA LEU A 371 7.82 -0.31 25.21
C LEU A 371 6.87 -1.51 25.10
N PHE A 372 5.60 -1.23 24.82
CA PHE A 372 4.61 -2.24 24.47
C PHE A 372 4.64 -2.46 22.95
N PHE A 373 5.15 -3.60 22.49
CA PHE A 373 5.09 -3.99 21.09
C PHE A 373 3.67 -4.41 20.70
N ASN A 374 3.02 -3.68 19.78
CA ASN A 374 1.73 -4.10 19.26
C ASN A 374 1.89 -5.10 18.10
N ARG A 375 1.58 -6.36 18.39
CA ARG A 375 1.53 -7.45 17.39
C ARG A 375 0.48 -7.20 16.30
N PRO A 376 0.69 -7.67 15.06
CA PRO A 376 -0.37 -7.74 14.04
C PRO A 376 -1.60 -8.49 14.55
N TYR A 377 -2.79 -8.13 14.07
CA TYR A 377 -4.04 -8.71 14.56
C TYR A 377 -4.13 -10.21 14.27
N ALA A 378 -4.60 -10.97 15.27
CA ALA A 378 -4.82 -12.41 15.22
C ALA A 378 -3.59 -13.20 14.70
N SER A 379 -2.39 -12.86 15.20
CA SER A 379 -1.12 -13.41 14.76
C SER A 379 -0.23 -13.86 15.93
N GLY A 380 0.28 -15.08 15.87
CA GLY A 380 1.13 -15.68 16.90
C GLY A 380 0.37 -16.27 18.10
N GLY A 381 1.13 -16.81 19.07
CA GLY A 381 0.60 -17.54 20.21
C GLY A 381 -0.13 -18.81 19.78
N THR A 382 -1.46 -18.81 19.90
CA THR A 382 -2.34 -19.88 19.40
C THR A 382 -2.80 -19.67 17.96
N GLN A 383 -2.55 -18.50 17.37
CA GLN A 383 -2.88 -18.16 15.99
C GLN A 383 -1.68 -18.40 15.06
N PRO A 384 -1.90 -18.58 13.75
CA PRO A 384 -0.82 -18.57 12.77
C PRO A 384 -0.01 -17.27 12.86
N TRP A 385 1.32 -17.37 12.78
CA TRP A 385 2.19 -16.20 12.61
C TRP A 385 1.98 -15.61 11.20
N PHE A 386 1.80 -14.29 11.13
CA PHE A 386 1.36 -13.56 9.93
C PHE A 386 0.13 -14.21 9.26
N SER A 387 -0.99 -14.19 9.98
CA SER A 387 -2.27 -14.77 9.51
C SER A 387 -2.97 -14.00 8.37
N GLU A 388 -2.39 -12.88 7.92
CA GLU A 388 -2.92 -11.95 6.90
C GLU A 388 -4.37 -11.44 7.15
N LYS A 389 -4.87 -11.58 8.39
CA LYS A 389 -6.16 -11.01 8.86
C LYS A 389 -6.11 -9.49 9.12
N SER A 390 -4.91 -8.91 9.08
CA SER A 390 -4.67 -7.46 9.03
C SER A 390 -3.54 -7.22 8.03
N LYS A 391 -3.46 -6.01 7.50
CA LYS A 391 -2.46 -5.59 6.52
C LYS A 391 -1.57 -4.51 7.11
N ILE A 392 -0.41 -4.30 6.51
CA ILE A 392 0.43 -3.15 6.86
C ILE A 392 -0.39 -1.85 6.64
N GLY A 393 -0.39 -0.98 7.64
CA GLY A 393 -1.24 0.21 7.73
C GLY A 393 -2.44 0.06 8.68
N ASP A 394 -2.94 -1.15 8.91
CA ASP A 394 -4.10 -1.41 9.79
C ASP A 394 -3.75 -1.33 11.28
N VAL A 395 -4.77 -1.37 12.14
CA VAL A 395 -4.61 -1.53 13.59
C VAL A 395 -4.32 -3.01 13.94
N GLY A 396 -3.38 -3.25 14.84
CA GLY A 396 -2.97 -4.59 15.27
C GLY A 396 -3.96 -5.27 16.23
N ALA A 397 -3.42 -6.18 17.06
CA ALA A 397 -4.17 -6.84 18.12
C ALA A 397 -4.62 -5.82 19.19
N ASP A 398 -5.78 -6.03 19.83
CA ASP A 398 -6.35 -5.09 20.81
C ASP A 398 -5.66 -5.12 22.20
N ASP A 399 -4.58 -5.91 22.37
CA ASP A 399 -3.89 -6.10 23.65
C ASP A 399 -3.46 -4.83 24.38
N TRP A 400 -3.06 -3.80 23.65
CA TRP A 400 -2.64 -2.50 24.20
C TRP A 400 -3.76 -1.81 25.02
N LYS A 401 -5.03 -2.16 24.77
CA LYS A 401 -6.21 -1.65 25.51
C LYS A 401 -6.96 -2.73 26.29
N GLN A 402 -6.35 -3.91 26.49
CA GLN A 402 -6.89 -4.91 27.42
C GLN A 402 -6.92 -4.34 28.84
N PRO A 403 -7.99 -4.58 29.65
CA PRO A 403 -8.15 -3.90 30.95
C PRO A 403 -6.96 -4.02 31.90
N GLY A 404 -6.29 -5.18 31.95
CA GLY A 404 -5.08 -5.37 32.75
C GLY A 404 -3.84 -4.59 32.27
N ILE A 405 -3.75 -4.30 30.97
CA ILE A 405 -2.69 -3.46 30.39
C ILE A 405 -2.96 -1.98 30.69
N VAL A 406 -4.21 -1.53 30.48
CA VAL A 406 -4.67 -0.19 30.83
C VAL A 406 -4.43 0.09 32.32
N ALA A 407 -4.82 -0.85 33.19
CA ALA A 407 -4.60 -0.78 34.63
C ALA A 407 -3.11 -0.79 35.02
N SER A 408 -2.27 -1.56 34.32
CA SER A 408 -0.82 -1.49 34.53
C SER A 408 -0.22 -0.13 34.14
N ASN A 409 -0.69 0.46 33.04
CA ASN A 409 -0.23 1.78 32.59
C ASN A 409 -0.66 2.90 33.56
N HIS A 410 -1.94 2.96 33.95
CA HIS A 410 -2.42 3.97 34.90
C HIS A 410 -1.81 3.78 36.30
N PHE A 411 -1.67 2.54 36.76
CA PHE A 411 -0.92 2.21 37.98
C PHE A 411 0.51 2.75 37.92
N ARG A 412 1.27 2.43 36.85
CA ARG A 412 2.64 2.94 36.66
C ARG A 412 2.67 4.47 36.75
N ASN A 413 1.79 5.14 35.99
CA ASN A 413 1.78 6.60 35.89
C ASN A 413 1.39 7.28 37.22
N ALA A 414 0.49 6.68 38.00
CA ALA A 414 0.09 7.17 39.33
C ALA A 414 1.19 7.03 40.38
N MET A 415 2.13 6.10 40.18
CA MET A 415 3.18 5.71 41.14
C MET A 415 4.57 6.30 40.79
N VAL A 416 4.63 7.38 39.99
CA VAL A 416 5.90 8.03 39.64
C VAL A 416 6.56 8.64 40.89
N GLY A 417 7.84 8.32 41.09
CA GLY A 417 8.60 8.76 42.26
C GLY A 417 8.26 8.05 43.58
N ASN A 418 7.59 6.88 43.53
CA ASN A 418 7.41 6.00 44.68
C ASN A 418 8.54 4.97 44.80
N ASP A 419 8.77 4.48 46.02
CA ASP A 419 9.58 3.28 46.27
C ASP A 419 8.94 2.04 45.59
N MET A 420 9.68 0.94 45.53
CA MET A 420 9.25 -0.30 44.89
C MET A 420 9.63 -1.53 45.73
N ASN A 421 8.74 -2.52 45.78
CA ASN A 421 9.02 -3.85 46.32
C ASN A 421 8.33 -4.93 45.45
N THR A 422 9.11 -5.84 44.85
CA THR A 422 8.58 -6.93 44.00
C THR A 422 8.77 -8.27 44.71
N VAL A 423 7.68 -9.02 44.95
CA VAL A 423 7.70 -10.29 45.69
C VAL A 423 6.72 -11.33 45.12
N ASN A 424 7.04 -12.61 45.25
CA ASN A 424 6.15 -13.71 44.84
C ASN A 424 4.94 -13.87 45.79
N CYS A 425 3.75 -14.13 45.24
CA CYS A 425 2.51 -14.36 45.99
C CYS A 425 2.04 -15.82 45.96
N GLY A 426 2.74 -16.71 46.68
CA GLY A 426 2.35 -18.13 46.79
C GLY A 426 3.01 -19.06 45.76
N GLY A 427 3.97 -18.58 44.98
CA GLY A 427 4.84 -19.41 44.14
C GLY A 427 5.40 -18.65 42.93
N ASP A 428 5.97 -19.39 41.98
CA ASP A 428 6.53 -18.85 40.73
C ASP A 428 5.46 -18.43 39.71
N GLN A 429 4.18 -18.73 39.97
CA GLN A 429 3.02 -18.38 39.14
C GLN A 429 2.39 -17.00 39.46
N CYS A 430 2.77 -16.36 40.57
CA CYS A 430 2.13 -15.14 41.07
C CYS A 430 3.16 -14.13 41.57
N VAL A 431 3.02 -12.87 41.18
CA VAL A 431 3.89 -11.77 41.63
C VAL A 431 3.07 -10.54 42.07
N MET A 432 3.61 -9.85 43.06
CA MET A 432 3.15 -8.56 43.58
C MET A 432 4.23 -7.52 43.32
N VAL A 433 3.85 -6.39 42.71
CA VAL A 433 4.68 -5.19 42.59
C VAL A 433 4.01 -4.09 43.41
N GLU A 434 4.56 -3.86 44.59
CA GLU A 434 4.14 -2.80 45.51
C GLU A 434 4.87 -1.51 45.17
N ARG A 435 4.15 -0.39 45.10
CA ARG A 435 4.70 0.95 44.93
C ARG A 435 4.16 1.84 46.04
N TYR A 436 5.04 2.48 46.80
CA TYR A 436 4.65 3.09 48.07
C TYR A 436 5.49 4.32 48.47
N LYS A 437 4.98 5.08 49.43
CA LYS A 437 5.65 6.15 50.19
C LYS A 437 5.21 6.06 51.64
N LYS A 438 6.15 5.79 52.56
CA LYS A 438 5.84 5.71 54.01
C LYS A 438 5.58 7.08 54.63
N ASN A 439 4.35 7.58 54.43
CA ASN A 439 3.89 8.89 54.82
C ASN A 439 2.61 8.86 55.71
N GLY A 440 1.95 7.70 55.82
CA GLY A 440 0.69 7.50 56.55
C GLY A 440 -0.59 7.58 55.69
N SER A 441 -0.50 7.43 54.37
CA SER A 441 -1.60 7.69 53.43
C SER A 441 -1.72 6.63 52.33
N SER A 442 -2.90 6.03 52.19
CA SER A 442 -3.25 5.14 51.07
C SER A 442 -3.63 5.88 49.77
N ALA A 443 -3.27 7.16 49.65
CA ALA A 443 -3.65 8.02 48.52
C ALA A 443 -2.57 8.15 47.43
N ASP A 444 -1.34 7.76 47.75
CA ASP A 444 -0.18 7.68 46.83
C ASP A 444 0.55 6.33 46.92
N ASP A 445 -0.12 5.30 47.45
CA ASP A 445 0.32 3.91 47.56
C ASP A 445 -0.52 2.97 46.64
N GLY A 446 0.04 1.83 46.25
CA GLY A 446 -0.73 0.76 45.60
C GLY A 446 0.05 -0.52 45.24
N LEU A 447 -0.70 -1.57 44.92
CA LEU A 447 -0.18 -2.90 44.58
C LEU A 447 -0.74 -3.38 43.23
N LEU A 448 0.13 -3.72 42.29
CA LEU A 448 -0.24 -4.54 41.12
C LEU A 448 0.07 -6.02 41.38
N VAL A 449 -0.90 -6.90 41.11
CA VAL A 449 -0.77 -8.36 41.19
C VAL A 449 -0.93 -8.95 39.80
N ALA A 450 -0.04 -9.87 39.42
CA ALA A 450 -0.11 -10.60 38.16
C ALA A 450 0.04 -12.11 38.38
N THR A 451 -0.78 -12.92 37.68
CA THR A 451 -0.79 -14.38 37.74
C THR A 451 -0.68 -15.02 36.36
N THR A 452 -0.03 -16.19 36.29
CA THR A 452 0.04 -16.99 35.06
C THR A 452 -1.15 -17.95 34.94
N GLU A 453 -1.20 -18.71 33.85
CA GLU A 453 -2.19 -19.74 33.59
C GLU A 453 -2.04 -20.96 34.52
N ARG A 454 -0.94 -21.05 35.27
CA ARG A 454 -0.64 -22.19 36.16
C ARG A 454 -1.51 -22.23 37.42
N GLY A 455 -2.17 -21.14 37.78
CA GLY A 455 -3.12 -21.09 38.89
C GLY A 455 -3.28 -19.69 39.49
N GLY A 456 -4.42 -19.48 40.14
CA GLY A 456 -4.63 -18.34 41.03
C GLY A 456 -3.82 -18.45 42.33
N SER A 457 -3.90 -17.44 43.19
CA SER A 457 -3.26 -17.46 44.51
C SER A 457 -3.97 -16.50 45.49
N SER A 458 -3.97 -16.84 46.77
CA SER A 458 -4.50 -15.98 47.83
C SER A 458 -3.42 -15.11 48.43
N ILE A 459 -3.62 -13.79 48.39
CA ILE A 459 -2.72 -12.78 49.00
C ILE A 459 -3.14 -12.40 50.44
N ASN A 460 -4.19 -13.03 50.96
CA ASN A 460 -4.72 -12.74 52.29
C ASN A 460 -3.71 -13.08 53.40
N GLY A 461 -3.47 -12.13 54.32
CA GLY A 461 -2.50 -12.27 55.40
C GLY A 461 -1.03 -12.09 54.98
N MET A 462 -0.73 -11.82 53.70
CA MET A 462 0.62 -11.46 53.28
C MET A 462 1.07 -10.13 53.93
N SER A 463 2.37 -10.03 54.20
CA SER A 463 2.98 -8.77 54.66
C SER A 463 3.19 -7.84 53.47
N THR A 464 2.96 -6.54 53.66
CA THR A 464 3.03 -5.54 52.59
C THR A 464 3.85 -4.32 52.98
N LYS A 465 4.40 -3.62 51.98
CA LYS A 465 4.98 -2.27 52.12
C LYS A 465 3.97 -1.14 51.98
N LEU A 466 2.71 -1.40 51.66
CA LEU A 466 1.68 -0.36 51.60
C LEU A 466 1.33 0.19 53.00
N ASP A 467 0.89 1.45 53.07
CA ASP A 467 0.30 2.05 54.27
C ASP A 467 -1.16 1.60 54.50
N ASP A 468 -1.63 1.73 55.74
CA ASP A 468 -2.95 1.26 56.16
C ASP A 468 -4.08 2.03 55.44
N GLY A 469 -5.07 1.31 54.92
CA GLY A 469 -6.14 1.89 54.12
C GLY A 469 -6.91 0.90 53.25
N VAL A 470 -7.69 1.41 52.31
CA VAL A 470 -8.45 0.61 51.34
C VAL A 470 -8.03 0.99 49.92
N TYR A 471 -7.80 -0.02 49.11
CA TYR A 471 -7.32 0.04 47.74
C TYR A 471 -8.32 -0.70 46.86
N THR A 472 -8.65 -0.16 45.68
CA THR A 472 -9.63 -0.75 44.76
C THR A 472 -8.92 -1.25 43.51
N ASP A 473 -9.23 -2.46 43.06
CA ASP A 473 -8.74 -2.96 41.77
C ASP A 473 -9.42 -2.19 40.63
N GLU A 474 -8.61 -1.57 39.78
CA GLU A 474 -9.05 -0.86 38.58
C GLU A 474 -9.85 -1.75 37.61
N VAL A 475 -9.53 -3.05 37.54
CA VAL A 475 -10.12 -3.97 36.54
C VAL A 475 -11.48 -4.52 36.98
N SER A 476 -11.59 -5.02 38.22
CA SER A 476 -12.79 -5.71 38.74
C SER A 476 -13.60 -4.90 39.75
N GLY A 477 -13.07 -3.80 40.28
CA GLY A 477 -13.67 -3.07 41.40
C GLY A 477 -13.57 -3.81 42.76
N ALA A 478 -12.86 -4.94 42.82
CA ALA A 478 -12.60 -5.66 44.07
C ALA A 478 -11.81 -4.79 45.05
N LYS A 479 -11.99 -5.04 46.36
CA LYS A 479 -11.34 -4.23 47.41
C LYS A 479 -10.31 -5.03 48.19
N LEU A 480 -9.15 -4.41 48.36
CA LEU A 480 -8.05 -4.83 49.21
C LEU A 480 -7.95 -3.85 50.39
N THR A 481 -7.87 -4.37 51.61
CA THR A 481 -7.65 -3.56 52.82
C THR A 481 -6.27 -3.87 53.38
N VAL A 482 -5.52 -2.83 53.76
CA VAL A 482 -4.26 -2.98 54.50
C VAL A 482 -4.48 -2.52 55.93
N SER A 483 -4.08 -3.34 56.90
CA SER A 483 -4.00 -2.90 58.29
C SER A 483 -2.81 -3.54 59.01
N GLY A 484 -2.04 -2.76 59.78
CA GLY A 484 -0.83 -3.22 60.46
C GLY A 484 0.23 -3.77 59.51
N GLY A 485 0.29 -3.27 58.27
CA GLY A 485 1.17 -3.83 57.23
C GLY A 485 0.80 -5.24 56.76
N LYS A 486 -0.47 -5.65 56.91
CA LYS A 486 -1.03 -6.91 56.43
C LYS A 486 -2.16 -6.69 55.42
N ILE A 487 -2.14 -7.48 54.34
CA ILE A 487 -3.19 -7.52 53.31
C ILE A 487 -4.39 -8.33 53.81
N SER A 488 -5.60 -7.79 53.61
CA SER A 488 -6.89 -8.46 53.72
C SER A 488 -7.63 -8.30 52.40
N ALA A 489 -7.71 -9.39 51.62
CA ALA A 489 -8.24 -9.41 50.25
C ALA A 489 -8.73 -10.82 49.87
N THR A 490 -9.41 -10.92 48.72
CA THR A 490 -9.86 -12.19 48.15
C THR A 490 -8.74 -12.93 47.41
N GLU A 491 -9.05 -14.13 46.91
CA GLU A 491 -8.22 -14.87 45.97
C GLU A 491 -8.13 -14.16 44.61
N ILE A 492 -6.94 -14.18 44.00
CA ILE A 492 -6.69 -13.69 42.63
C ILE A 492 -6.67 -14.89 41.69
N GLY A 493 -7.46 -14.84 40.61
CA GLY A 493 -7.55 -15.95 39.64
C GLY A 493 -6.28 -16.16 38.81
N PRO A 494 -6.20 -17.23 37.99
CA PRO A 494 -5.15 -17.39 36.97
C PRO A 494 -5.31 -16.34 35.85
N ASN A 495 -4.26 -16.11 35.05
CA ASN A 495 -4.24 -15.17 33.91
C ASN A 495 -4.78 -13.76 34.24
N THR A 496 -4.61 -13.32 35.48
CA THR A 496 -5.20 -12.09 35.99
C THR A 496 -4.12 -11.04 36.20
N VAL A 497 -4.39 -9.80 35.79
CA VAL A 497 -3.66 -8.61 36.19
C VAL A 497 -4.66 -7.71 36.91
N ALA A 498 -4.37 -7.37 38.17
CA ALA A 498 -5.22 -6.54 39.03
C ALA A 498 -4.37 -5.41 39.64
N ALA A 499 -4.88 -4.20 39.66
CA ALA A 499 -4.16 -3.00 40.10
C ALA A 499 -4.91 -2.31 41.25
N PHE A 500 -4.53 -2.64 42.49
CA PHE A 500 -5.16 -2.13 43.72
C PHE A 500 -4.56 -0.78 44.11
N TYR A 501 -5.24 0.31 43.74
CA TYR A 501 -4.89 1.66 44.17
C TYR A 501 -6.13 2.59 44.20
N ASN A 502 -5.91 3.88 44.42
CA ASN A 502 -6.96 4.89 44.42
C ASN A 502 -6.80 5.80 43.18
N ALA A 503 -7.35 5.34 42.06
CA ALA A 503 -7.28 5.99 40.75
C ALA A 503 -7.90 7.40 40.73
N LYS A 504 -7.37 8.27 39.86
CA LYS A 504 -7.67 9.72 39.82
C LYS A 504 -8.16 10.21 38.44
N VAL A 505 -8.40 9.29 37.50
CA VAL A 505 -8.74 9.54 36.08
C VAL A 505 -9.81 8.55 35.59
N ASP A 506 -10.36 8.72 34.37
CA ASP A 506 -11.31 7.75 33.79
C ASP A 506 -10.58 6.48 33.33
N THR A 507 -10.57 5.48 34.20
CA THR A 507 -10.02 4.13 33.97
C THR A 507 -11.06 3.15 33.42
N THR A 508 -12.27 3.61 33.05
CA THR A 508 -13.33 2.72 32.54
C THR A 508 -12.81 1.87 31.38
N PRO A 509 -12.96 0.53 31.39
CA PRO A 509 -12.51 -0.34 30.33
C PRO A 509 -12.93 0.15 28.93
N ILE A 510 -11.98 0.22 28.00
CA ILE A 510 -12.23 0.71 26.65
C ILE A 510 -13.19 -0.25 25.92
N SER A 511 -14.11 0.31 25.15
CA SER A 511 -14.98 -0.42 24.20
C SER A 511 -14.88 0.29 22.85
N SER A 512 -14.65 -0.45 21.77
CA SER A 512 -14.40 0.14 20.46
C SER A 512 -14.93 -0.75 19.34
N ALA A 513 -15.40 -0.14 18.26
CA ALA A 513 -15.63 -0.79 16.99
C ALA A 513 -14.93 0.03 15.89
N THR A 514 -14.36 -0.65 14.91
CA THR A 514 -13.69 -0.02 13.74
C THR A 514 -13.82 -0.92 12.50
N ALA A 515 -13.38 -0.45 11.34
CA ALA A 515 -13.39 -1.16 10.08
C ALA A 515 -11.99 -1.11 9.45
N ALA A 516 -11.45 -2.24 9.00
CA ALA A 516 -10.08 -2.38 8.52
C ALA A 516 -10.03 -2.85 7.05
N PRO A 517 -9.35 -2.13 6.14
CA PRO A 517 -8.71 -0.82 6.35
C PRO A 517 -9.75 0.27 6.60
N ASN A 518 -9.41 1.31 7.36
CA ASN A 518 -10.35 2.37 7.77
C ASN A 518 -10.66 3.41 6.68
N GLN A 519 -10.09 3.26 5.48
CA GLN A 519 -10.25 4.20 4.37
C GLN A 519 -9.88 3.60 3.00
N GLY A 520 -9.96 4.45 1.99
CA GLY A 520 -9.12 4.38 0.78
C GLY A 520 -9.87 3.98 -0.48
N VAL A 521 -9.11 3.83 -1.56
CA VAL A 521 -9.64 3.54 -2.90
C VAL A 521 -10.30 2.15 -2.95
N ILE A 522 -11.36 2.03 -3.75
CA ILE A 522 -12.01 0.78 -4.16
C ILE A 522 -12.15 0.78 -5.69
N GLU A 523 -11.55 -0.22 -6.34
CA GLU A 523 -11.53 -0.38 -7.81
C GLU A 523 -12.86 -0.97 -8.30
N ASP A 524 -13.11 -2.24 -7.97
CA ASP A 524 -14.39 -2.92 -8.19
C ASP A 524 -15.14 -3.09 -6.87
N THR A 525 -15.05 -4.24 -6.20
CA THR A 525 -15.42 -4.35 -4.78
C THR A 525 -14.19 -4.23 -3.88
N LYS A 526 -14.42 -4.00 -2.59
CA LYS A 526 -13.39 -3.99 -1.55
C LYS A 526 -13.90 -4.70 -0.31
N SER A 527 -13.16 -5.72 0.12
CA SER A 527 -13.41 -6.42 1.37
C SER A 527 -12.92 -5.58 2.56
N VAL A 528 -13.76 -5.43 3.58
CA VAL A 528 -13.52 -4.65 4.80
C VAL A 528 -13.80 -5.54 6.02
N THR A 529 -12.82 -5.66 6.91
CA THR A 529 -12.92 -6.45 8.14
C THR A 529 -13.49 -5.59 9.25
N LEU A 530 -14.63 -5.99 9.82
CA LEU A 530 -15.26 -5.32 10.94
C LEU A 530 -14.63 -5.81 12.25
N ARG A 531 -14.23 -4.87 13.11
CA ARG A 531 -13.52 -5.14 14.36
C ARG A 531 -14.32 -4.63 15.54
N SER A 532 -14.35 -5.38 16.63
CA SER A 532 -15.11 -5.05 17.84
C SER A 532 -14.42 -5.55 19.10
N PHE A 533 -14.10 -4.64 20.02
CA PHE A 533 -13.46 -4.94 21.29
C PHE A 533 -14.36 -4.52 22.45
N ASN A 534 -14.58 -5.45 23.39
CA ASN A 534 -15.33 -5.22 24.63
C ASN A 534 -16.75 -4.63 24.40
N MET A 535 -17.44 -5.11 23.36
CA MET A 535 -18.80 -4.70 22.99
C MET A 535 -19.86 -5.69 23.51
N ALA A 536 -20.97 -5.18 24.03
CA ALA A 536 -22.15 -5.97 24.41
C ALA A 536 -23.06 -6.26 23.19
N ASN A 537 -23.08 -5.33 22.23
CA ASN A 537 -23.64 -5.52 20.90
C ASN A 537 -22.82 -4.70 19.90
N ALA A 538 -22.65 -5.22 18.68
CA ALA A 538 -21.96 -4.55 17.59
C ALA A 538 -22.75 -4.75 16.28
N SER A 539 -22.96 -3.67 15.55
CA SER A 539 -23.73 -3.62 14.31
C SER A 539 -23.13 -2.65 13.30
N TYR A 540 -23.29 -2.94 12.02
CA TYR A 540 -22.84 -2.08 10.93
C TYR A 540 -23.97 -1.67 10.00
N SER A 541 -23.76 -0.58 9.27
CA SER A 541 -24.52 -0.19 8.10
C SER A 541 -23.61 0.42 7.04
N THR A 542 -24.02 0.38 5.76
CA THR A 542 -23.30 0.99 4.65
C THR A 542 -24.18 1.99 3.90
N SER A 543 -23.57 2.97 3.24
CA SER A 543 -24.31 3.88 2.33
C SER A 543 -24.94 3.17 1.12
N GLU A 544 -24.49 1.95 0.82
CA GLU A 544 -25.04 1.07 -0.21
C GLU A 544 -26.27 0.26 0.28
N GLY A 545 -26.67 0.43 1.55
CA GLY A 545 -27.90 -0.13 2.14
C GLY A 545 -27.75 -1.47 2.86
N ALA A 546 -26.55 -2.08 2.87
CA ALA A 546 -26.28 -3.27 3.66
C ALA A 546 -26.22 -2.92 5.16
N SER A 547 -26.71 -3.79 6.03
CA SER A 547 -26.60 -3.63 7.49
C SER A 547 -26.84 -4.95 8.23
N GLY A 548 -26.34 -5.05 9.47
CA GLY A 548 -26.52 -6.23 10.32
C GLY A 548 -25.73 -6.16 11.63
N SER A 549 -25.89 -7.16 12.49
CA SER A 549 -24.97 -7.42 13.61
C SER A 549 -23.70 -8.09 13.11
N PHE A 550 -22.57 -7.85 13.78
CA PHE A 550 -21.28 -8.48 13.44
C PHE A 550 -20.50 -8.91 14.69
N LYS A 551 -19.48 -9.73 14.47
CA LYS A 551 -18.45 -10.16 15.44
C LYS A 551 -17.07 -9.70 14.99
N ASP A 552 -16.13 -9.61 15.92
CA ASP A 552 -14.74 -9.27 15.60
C ASP A 552 -14.17 -10.22 14.54
N GLY A 553 -13.71 -9.67 13.42
CA GLY A 553 -13.16 -10.42 12.29
C GLY A 553 -14.16 -10.79 11.19
N ASP A 554 -15.45 -10.44 11.31
CA ASP A 554 -16.41 -10.58 10.21
C ASP A 554 -16.03 -9.65 9.03
N ILE A 555 -16.15 -10.14 7.80
CA ILE A 555 -15.76 -9.39 6.59
C ILE A 555 -17.01 -9.04 5.76
N ILE A 556 -17.10 -7.79 5.31
CA ILE A 556 -18.12 -7.30 4.37
C ILE A 556 -17.47 -6.87 3.05
N GLU A 557 -18.23 -6.91 1.96
CA GLU A 557 -17.85 -6.32 0.66
C GLU A 557 -18.55 -4.97 0.47
N ILE A 558 -17.84 -3.98 -0.07
CA ILE A 558 -18.36 -2.66 -0.42
C ILE A 558 -17.93 -2.22 -1.83
N GLY A 559 -18.63 -1.25 -2.41
CA GLY A 559 -18.35 -0.65 -3.72
C GLY A 559 -19.10 -1.28 -4.89
N GLY A 560 -19.94 -2.30 -4.63
CA GLY A 560 -20.65 -3.07 -5.65
C GLY A 560 -21.86 -2.37 -6.28
N SER A 561 -22.38 -1.30 -5.67
CA SER A 561 -23.46 -0.48 -6.24
C SER A 561 -23.07 1.00 -6.44
N THR A 562 -21.94 1.42 -5.88
CA THR A 562 -21.40 2.78 -6.01
C THR A 562 -20.71 3.01 -7.35
N GLY A 563 -21.15 4.04 -8.07
CA GLY A 563 -20.60 4.44 -9.36
C GLY A 563 -19.21 5.12 -9.26
N SER A 564 -18.55 5.20 -10.42
CA SER A 564 -17.25 5.87 -10.64
C SER A 564 -17.14 7.22 -9.91
N GLY A 565 -16.06 7.42 -9.14
CA GLY A 565 -15.82 8.63 -8.35
C GLY A 565 -16.74 8.84 -7.14
N GLY A 566 -17.69 7.94 -6.89
CA GLY A 566 -18.58 7.96 -5.72
C GLY A 566 -17.88 7.56 -4.43
N THR A 567 -18.57 7.73 -3.30
CA THR A 567 -18.06 7.32 -1.98
C THR A 567 -18.97 6.28 -1.32
N VAL A 568 -18.37 5.25 -0.74
CA VAL A 568 -19.06 4.36 0.20
C VAL A 568 -18.71 4.79 1.61
N THR A 569 -19.70 4.81 2.51
CA THR A 569 -19.44 4.82 3.95
C THR A 569 -19.78 3.49 4.59
N VAL A 570 -19.00 3.12 5.61
CA VAL A 570 -19.28 2.00 6.54
C VAL A 570 -19.38 2.61 7.92
N THR A 571 -20.55 2.52 8.55
CA THR A 571 -20.76 2.94 9.94
C THR A 571 -20.78 1.71 10.82
N VAL A 572 -19.94 1.66 11.85
CA VAL A 572 -19.98 0.65 12.92
C VAL A 572 -20.50 1.29 14.21
N SER A 573 -21.40 0.58 14.89
CA SER A 573 -22.21 1.10 15.99
C SER A 573 -22.46 0.03 17.04
N GLY A 574 -22.83 0.44 18.25
CA GLY A 574 -23.30 -0.47 19.29
C GLY A 574 -23.02 0.04 20.70
N THR A 575 -23.27 -0.83 21.69
CA THR A 575 -23.07 -0.55 23.11
C THR A 575 -21.87 -1.34 23.64
N GLY A 576 -20.92 -0.66 24.28
CA GLY A 576 -19.83 -1.29 25.03
C GLY A 576 -20.34 -2.09 26.24
N ASN A 577 -19.57 -3.05 26.74
CA ASN A 577 -19.87 -3.73 28.01
C ASN A 577 -19.87 -2.75 29.21
N ASN A 578 -19.21 -1.59 29.05
CA ASN A 578 -19.21 -0.46 29.96
C ASN A 578 -20.45 0.47 29.82
N GLY A 579 -21.39 0.16 28.91
CA GLY A 579 -22.57 0.98 28.59
C GLY A 579 -22.29 2.21 27.71
N LYS A 580 -21.04 2.58 27.43
CA LYS A 580 -20.69 3.68 26.52
C LYS A 580 -21.16 3.32 25.10
N GLN A 581 -21.84 4.25 24.43
CA GLN A 581 -22.24 4.07 23.02
C GLN A 581 -21.05 4.29 22.10
N VAL A 582 -20.90 3.43 21.09
CA VAL A 582 -19.91 3.56 20.03
C VAL A 582 -20.64 3.82 18.71
N ASN A 583 -20.15 4.78 17.94
CA ASN A 583 -20.60 5.06 16.58
C ASN A 583 -19.43 5.70 15.80
N LYS A 584 -18.79 4.95 14.89
CA LYS A 584 -17.72 5.44 14.01
C LYS A 584 -18.12 5.22 12.55
N THR A 585 -17.81 6.18 11.67
CA THR A 585 -18.08 6.08 10.23
C THR A 585 -16.79 6.23 9.43
N PHE A 586 -16.55 5.28 8.53
CA PHE A 586 -15.40 5.17 7.65
C PHE A 586 -15.81 5.46 6.21
N THR A 587 -14.91 6.04 5.41
CA THR A 587 -15.21 6.48 4.05
C THR A 587 -14.20 5.96 3.05
N TYR A 588 -14.72 5.44 1.93
CA TYR A 588 -13.98 4.81 0.85
C TYR A 588 -14.39 5.46 -0.47
N THR A 589 -13.46 5.60 -1.41
CA THR A 589 -13.70 6.28 -2.69
C THR A 589 -13.61 5.29 -3.85
N LYS A 590 -14.67 5.16 -4.64
CA LYS A 590 -14.66 4.39 -5.88
C LYS A 590 -13.75 5.08 -6.90
N GLU A 591 -12.92 4.35 -7.61
CA GLU A 591 -12.05 4.94 -8.63
C GLU A 591 -12.82 5.77 -9.66
N THR A 592 -12.21 6.87 -10.10
CA THR A 592 -12.70 7.64 -11.25
C THR A 592 -12.33 6.91 -12.53
N VAL A 593 -13.25 6.09 -13.03
CA VAL A 593 -13.13 5.42 -14.33
C VAL A 593 -13.01 6.47 -15.42
N THR A 594 -11.84 6.55 -16.05
CA THR A 594 -11.64 7.33 -17.29
C THR A 594 -12.08 6.43 -18.44
N PRO A 595 -13.17 6.77 -19.17
CA PRO A 595 -13.69 5.91 -20.23
C PRO A 595 -12.73 5.86 -21.43
N VAL A 596 -12.94 4.85 -22.27
CA VAL A 596 -12.31 4.79 -23.59
C VAL A 596 -13.12 5.68 -24.55
N ASP A 597 -12.51 6.68 -25.15
CA ASP A 597 -13.15 7.54 -26.16
C ASP A 597 -13.18 6.87 -27.54
N THR A 598 -12.04 6.30 -27.95
CA THR A 598 -11.90 5.57 -29.22
C THR A 598 -11.16 4.27 -29.02
N LEU A 599 -11.46 3.28 -29.87
CA LEU A 599 -10.90 1.93 -29.86
C LEU A 599 -10.65 1.50 -31.31
N THR A 600 -9.46 1.01 -31.62
CA THR A 600 -9.06 0.57 -32.97
C THR A 600 -8.36 -0.79 -32.92
N ILE A 601 -8.44 -1.54 -34.02
CA ILE A 601 -7.75 -2.84 -34.21
C ILE A 601 -6.63 -2.68 -35.25
N SER A 602 -5.49 -3.29 -34.98
CA SER A 602 -4.35 -3.43 -35.89
C SER A 602 -3.82 -4.87 -35.87
N GLY A 603 -2.88 -5.22 -36.76
CA GLY A 603 -2.26 -6.55 -36.80
C GLY A 603 -1.67 -6.90 -38.17
N ASP A 604 -0.80 -7.89 -38.21
CA ASP A 604 -0.22 -8.36 -39.46
C ASP A 604 -1.30 -8.98 -40.38
N GLY A 605 -1.27 -8.60 -41.67
CA GLY A 605 -2.27 -9.01 -42.65
C GLY A 605 -3.59 -8.22 -42.61
N VAL A 606 -3.75 -7.25 -41.69
CA VAL A 606 -4.91 -6.33 -41.69
C VAL A 606 -4.71 -5.21 -42.72
N SER A 607 -5.64 -5.06 -43.65
CA SER A 607 -5.68 -3.94 -44.60
C SER A 607 -7.13 -3.53 -44.90
N ASN A 608 -7.39 -2.22 -45.06
CA ASN A 608 -8.75 -1.68 -45.25
C ASN A 608 -9.79 -2.27 -44.28
N ASN A 609 -9.45 -2.31 -42.98
CA ASN A 609 -10.28 -2.87 -41.91
C ASN A 609 -10.69 -4.35 -42.10
N THR A 610 -9.87 -5.11 -42.85
CA THR A 610 -10.08 -6.52 -43.17
C THR A 610 -8.79 -7.33 -42.99
N LEU A 611 -8.86 -8.42 -42.22
CA LEU A 611 -7.86 -9.48 -42.15
C LEU A 611 -8.23 -10.58 -43.15
N THR A 612 -7.25 -11.20 -43.82
CA THR A 612 -7.48 -12.36 -44.69
C THR A 612 -6.54 -13.51 -44.31
N ILE A 613 -7.09 -14.72 -44.13
CA ILE A 613 -6.35 -15.95 -43.79
C ILE A 613 -6.76 -17.04 -44.79
N ASP A 614 -5.80 -17.72 -45.42
CA ASP A 614 -6.10 -18.84 -46.32
C ASP A 614 -5.71 -20.18 -45.68
N LEU A 615 -6.73 -21.01 -45.40
CA LEU A 615 -6.63 -22.30 -44.72
C LEU A 615 -5.76 -23.34 -45.44
N ALA A 616 -5.48 -23.16 -46.73
CA ALA A 616 -4.52 -24.01 -47.44
C ALA A 616 -3.04 -23.64 -47.14
N SER A 617 -2.80 -22.55 -46.40
CA SER A 617 -1.46 -21.98 -46.16
C SER A 617 -1.17 -21.57 -44.71
N ALA A 618 -2.17 -21.10 -43.97
CA ALA A 618 -2.05 -20.67 -42.57
C ALA A 618 -3.40 -20.84 -41.84
N THR A 619 -3.35 -21.18 -40.56
CA THR A 619 -4.54 -21.36 -39.71
C THR A 619 -4.73 -20.26 -38.67
N SER A 620 -3.83 -19.28 -38.55
CA SER A 620 -3.92 -18.23 -37.53
C SER A 620 -3.21 -16.93 -37.91
N ALA A 621 -3.56 -15.85 -37.20
CA ALA A 621 -2.95 -14.51 -37.26
C ALA A 621 -3.07 -13.82 -35.89
N GLN A 622 -2.44 -12.66 -35.69
CA GLN A 622 -2.47 -11.92 -34.43
C GLN A 622 -3.00 -10.49 -34.62
N LEU A 623 -3.90 -10.06 -33.74
CA LEU A 623 -4.44 -8.71 -33.68
C LEU A 623 -4.05 -7.99 -32.38
N GLU A 624 -3.99 -6.67 -32.46
CA GLU A 624 -3.76 -5.77 -31.34
C GLU A 624 -4.91 -4.76 -31.26
N ALA A 625 -5.21 -4.26 -30.05
CA ALA A 625 -6.21 -3.24 -29.82
C ALA A 625 -5.57 -2.04 -29.13
N THR A 626 -5.81 -0.83 -29.66
CA THR A 626 -5.33 0.43 -29.08
C THR A 626 -6.50 1.36 -28.81
N TYR A 627 -6.40 2.16 -27.75
CA TYR A 627 -7.47 3.06 -27.31
C TYR A 627 -6.96 4.47 -26.98
N THR A 628 -7.87 5.44 -27.06
CA THR A 628 -7.65 6.82 -26.60
C THR A 628 -8.66 7.20 -25.52
N PRO A 629 -8.32 8.10 -24.58
CA PRO A 629 -6.97 8.60 -24.34
C PRO A 629 -6.09 7.51 -23.72
N ALA A 630 -4.76 7.65 -23.80
CA ALA A 630 -3.84 6.61 -23.34
C ALA A 630 -3.89 6.35 -21.82
N ASN A 631 -4.52 7.25 -21.05
CA ASN A 631 -4.78 7.13 -19.62
C ASN A 631 -6.20 6.63 -19.29
N ALA A 632 -6.97 6.10 -20.25
CA ALA A 632 -8.23 5.42 -19.97
C ALA A 632 -7.99 4.24 -19.01
N THR A 633 -8.77 4.15 -17.93
CA THR A 633 -8.49 3.17 -16.85
C THR A 633 -9.12 1.80 -17.09
N VAL A 634 -10.01 1.67 -18.10
CA VAL A 634 -10.62 0.39 -18.50
C VAL A 634 -9.63 -0.45 -19.33
N LYS A 635 -8.57 -0.95 -18.68
CA LYS A 635 -7.45 -1.68 -19.30
C LYS A 635 -7.83 -3.07 -19.85
N LYS A 636 -8.98 -3.63 -19.45
CA LYS A 636 -9.41 -4.98 -19.83
C LYS A 636 -10.21 -4.97 -21.13
N VAL A 637 -9.59 -5.44 -22.21
CA VAL A 637 -10.25 -5.68 -23.50
C VAL A 637 -10.89 -7.07 -23.55
N THR A 638 -12.00 -7.20 -24.28
CA THR A 638 -12.67 -8.48 -24.55
C THR A 638 -12.78 -8.67 -26.06
N TRP A 639 -12.17 -9.73 -26.59
CA TRP A 639 -12.24 -10.10 -28.00
C TRP A 639 -13.37 -11.12 -28.24
N THR A 640 -14.08 -10.96 -29.35
CA THR A 640 -15.17 -11.86 -29.76
C THR A 640 -15.17 -12.03 -31.28
N SER A 641 -15.76 -13.13 -31.77
CA SER A 641 -16.01 -13.38 -33.19
C SER A 641 -17.52 -13.56 -33.39
N SER A 642 -18.09 -12.94 -34.43
CA SER A 642 -19.53 -13.01 -34.71
C SER A 642 -20.00 -14.38 -35.19
N ASP A 643 -19.15 -15.10 -35.92
CA ASP A 643 -19.24 -16.54 -36.16
C ASP A 643 -17.91 -17.19 -35.74
N PRO A 644 -17.79 -17.68 -34.49
CA PRO A 644 -16.61 -18.39 -34.02
C PRO A 644 -16.42 -19.74 -34.72
N THR A 645 -17.35 -20.18 -35.57
CA THR A 645 -17.18 -21.34 -36.44
C THR A 645 -16.58 -20.99 -37.81
N VAL A 646 -16.38 -19.71 -38.14
CA VAL A 646 -15.49 -19.25 -39.23
C VAL A 646 -14.08 -19.02 -38.72
N ALA A 647 -13.94 -18.26 -37.64
CA ALA A 647 -12.66 -18.06 -36.96
C ALA A 647 -12.89 -17.72 -35.48
N THR A 648 -12.13 -18.34 -34.58
CA THR A 648 -12.07 -18.01 -33.14
C THR A 648 -11.10 -16.85 -32.89
N VAL A 649 -11.19 -16.26 -31.70
CA VAL A 649 -10.23 -15.27 -31.21
C VAL A 649 -9.96 -15.48 -29.72
N SER A 650 -8.69 -15.38 -29.31
CA SER A 650 -8.28 -15.49 -27.91
C SER A 650 -8.49 -14.18 -27.14
N SER A 651 -8.40 -14.24 -25.81
CA SER A 651 -8.35 -13.04 -24.94
C SER A 651 -7.19 -12.09 -25.25
N THR A 652 -6.15 -12.55 -25.96
CA THR A 652 -5.00 -11.74 -26.38
C THR A 652 -5.09 -11.26 -27.84
N GLY A 653 -6.20 -11.47 -28.53
CA GLY A 653 -6.36 -11.08 -29.95
C GLY A 653 -5.75 -12.06 -30.97
N ALA A 654 -5.31 -13.25 -30.54
CA ALA A 654 -4.84 -14.29 -31.46
C ALA A 654 -6.05 -14.90 -32.19
N VAL A 655 -6.05 -14.83 -33.52
CA VAL A 655 -7.13 -15.29 -34.41
C VAL A 655 -6.78 -16.68 -34.93
N GLU A 656 -7.74 -17.61 -34.91
CA GLU A 656 -7.58 -18.95 -35.49
C GLU A 656 -8.73 -19.23 -36.46
N ALA A 657 -8.41 -19.59 -37.70
CA ALA A 657 -9.35 -19.82 -38.80
C ALA A 657 -9.84 -21.28 -38.81
N ILE A 658 -11.15 -21.48 -39.02
CA ILE A 658 -11.85 -22.76 -38.80
C ILE A 658 -12.62 -23.26 -40.03
N LYS A 659 -13.18 -22.38 -40.89
CA LYS A 659 -13.78 -22.78 -42.18
C LYS A 659 -13.80 -21.60 -43.17
N ALA A 660 -13.87 -21.88 -44.47
CA ALA A 660 -14.09 -20.87 -45.51
C ALA A 660 -15.32 -19.98 -45.20
N GLY A 661 -15.15 -18.66 -45.29
CA GLY A 661 -16.24 -17.72 -45.03
C GLY A 661 -15.76 -16.33 -44.59
N SER A 662 -16.67 -15.56 -44.01
CA SER A 662 -16.36 -14.26 -43.40
C SER A 662 -17.04 -14.16 -42.04
N THR A 663 -16.26 -13.82 -41.01
CA THR A 663 -16.75 -13.41 -39.69
C THR A 663 -16.27 -11.99 -39.41
N THR A 664 -16.83 -11.36 -38.39
CA THR A 664 -16.35 -10.09 -37.85
C THR A 664 -15.71 -10.38 -36.50
N ILE A 665 -14.45 -9.96 -36.32
CA ILE A 665 -13.83 -9.94 -34.99
C ILE A 665 -14.04 -8.56 -34.39
N SER A 666 -14.63 -8.54 -33.20
CA SER A 666 -14.89 -7.34 -32.43
C SER A 666 -14.04 -7.35 -31.17
N VAL A 667 -13.46 -6.19 -30.82
CA VAL A 667 -12.88 -5.95 -29.51
C VAL A 667 -13.71 -4.89 -28.78
N THR A 668 -14.02 -5.18 -27.51
CA THR A 668 -14.77 -4.32 -26.61
C THR A 668 -13.88 -3.85 -25.47
N ALA A 669 -13.87 -2.55 -25.19
CA ALA A 669 -13.18 -1.92 -24.06
C ALA A 669 -14.11 -0.86 -23.45
N GLY A 670 -14.58 -1.10 -22.23
CA GLY A 670 -15.68 -0.32 -21.64
C GLY A 670 -16.96 -0.49 -22.45
N ASP A 671 -17.61 0.63 -22.79
CA ASP A 671 -18.79 0.66 -23.67
C ASP A 671 -18.42 0.63 -25.18
N LYS A 672 -17.16 0.91 -25.53
CA LYS A 672 -16.73 0.97 -26.93
C LYS A 672 -16.50 -0.43 -27.47
N THR A 673 -17.12 -0.71 -28.61
CA THR A 673 -16.81 -1.89 -29.43
C THR A 673 -16.40 -1.42 -30.81
N THR A 674 -15.27 -1.94 -31.30
CA THR A 674 -14.80 -1.74 -32.68
C THR A 674 -14.56 -3.11 -33.30
N SER A 675 -14.51 -3.21 -34.62
CA SER A 675 -14.40 -4.51 -35.28
C SER A 675 -13.74 -4.47 -36.66
N ILE A 676 -13.19 -5.61 -37.07
CA ILE A 676 -12.66 -5.87 -38.41
C ILE A 676 -13.34 -7.07 -39.04
N SER A 677 -13.42 -7.07 -40.37
CA SER A 677 -13.81 -8.26 -41.13
C SER A 677 -12.66 -9.26 -41.15
N VAL A 678 -12.91 -10.53 -40.85
CA VAL A 678 -11.96 -11.63 -41.06
C VAL A 678 -12.49 -12.50 -42.18
N ARG A 679 -11.78 -12.48 -43.32
CA ARG A 679 -12.09 -13.31 -44.48
C ARG A 679 -11.22 -14.55 -44.47
N VAL A 680 -11.85 -15.71 -44.28
CA VAL A 680 -11.19 -17.01 -44.36
C VAL A 680 -11.41 -17.59 -45.75
N THR A 681 -10.34 -17.89 -46.47
CA THR A 681 -10.35 -18.55 -47.78
C THR A 681 -9.72 -19.94 -47.72
N GLY A 682 -9.95 -20.77 -48.74
CA GLY A 682 -9.63 -22.20 -48.69
C GLY A 682 -10.55 -22.99 -47.77
N ASP A 683 -10.79 -24.27 -48.08
CA ASP A 683 -11.58 -25.16 -47.23
C ASP A 683 -10.66 -25.96 -46.29
N ILE A 684 -11.07 -26.15 -45.02
CA ILE A 684 -10.57 -27.31 -44.27
C ILE A 684 -11.16 -28.56 -44.95
N PRO A 685 -10.35 -29.57 -45.32
CA PRO A 685 -10.84 -30.78 -45.97
C PRO A 685 -12.00 -31.42 -45.20
N VAL A 686 -13.14 -31.58 -45.90
CA VAL A 686 -14.44 -31.94 -45.31
C VAL A 686 -14.45 -33.36 -44.71
N ASP A 687 -13.46 -34.18 -45.03
CA ASP A 687 -13.22 -35.50 -44.45
C ASP A 687 -12.65 -35.46 -43.01
N GLN A 688 -12.41 -34.27 -42.44
CA GLN A 688 -11.77 -34.10 -41.13
C GLN A 688 -12.68 -33.81 -39.93
N MET A 689 -14.01 -33.90 -40.10
CA MET A 689 -15.02 -33.66 -39.05
C MET A 689 -15.98 -34.85 -38.92
N THR A 690 -16.54 -35.09 -37.73
CA THR A 690 -17.49 -36.20 -37.48
C THR A 690 -18.66 -35.75 -36.59
N THR A 691 -19.90 -36.00 -37.03
CA THR A 691 -21.13 -35.76 -36.23
C THR A 691 -21.71 -37.08 -35.74
N ILE A 692 -21.83 -37.29 -34.44
CA ILE A 692 -22.36 -38.51 -33.81
C ILE A 692 -23.77 -38.24 -33.29
N TYR A 693 -24.73 -39.09 -33.65
CA TYR A 693 -26.11 -39.09 -33.12
C TYR A 693 -26.33 -40.31 -32.23
N TYR A 694 -27.19 -40.18 -31.22
CA TYR A 694 -27.57 -41.25 -30.27
C TYR A 694 -29.05 -41.10 -29.88
N PRO A 695 -29.78 -42.18 -29.54
CA PRO A 695 -31.21 -42.11 -29.27
C PRO A 695 -31.44 -41.51 -27.87
N SER A 696 -32.27 -40.47 -27.77
CA SER A 696 -32.55 -39.84 -26.47
C SER A 696 -33.37 -40.75 -25.54
N SER A 697 -33.89 -41.87 -26.06
CA SER A 697 -34.66 -42.87 -25.31
C SER A 697 -33.85 -43.75 -24.36
N THR A 698 -32.52 -43.86 -24.49
CA THR A 698 -31.72 -44.68 -23.56
C THR A 698 -31.52 -44.01 -22.20
N TYR A 699 -31.17 -42.71 -22.18
CA TYR A 699 -30.85 -41.98 -20.94
C TYR A 699 -31.63 -40.68 -20.74
N GLY A 700 -32.44 -40.25 -21.70
CA GLY A 700 -33.09 -38.94 -21.71
C GLY A 700 -32.19 -37.86 -22.32
N LYS A 701 -32.79 -36.95 -23.09
CA LYS A 701 -32.06 -35.89 -23.83
C LYS A 701 -31.23 -34.98 -22.92
N ASP A 702 -31.74 -34.70 -21.72
CA ASP A 702 -31.07 -33.83 -20.74
C ASP A 702 -30.00 -34.54 -19.91
N SER A 703 -29.92 -35.87 -20.04
CA SER A 703 -29.02 -36.73 -19.26
C SER A 703 -28.26 -37.71 -20.14
N THR A 704 -27.89 -37.31 -21.37
CA THR A 704 -26.98 -38.08 -22.23
C THR A 704 -25.66 -37.35 -22.41
N TYR A 705 -24.56 -38.03 -22.08
CA TYR A 705 -23.19 -37.58 -22.28
C TYR A 705 -22.44 -38.53 -23.21
N ILE A 706 -21.48 -38.00 -23.96
CA ILE A 706 -20.52 -38.76 -24.77
C ILE A 706 -19.11 -38.54 -24.23
N HIS A 707 -18.44 -39.62 -23.85
CA HIS A 707 -17.05 -39.64 -23.44
C HIS A 707 -16.24 -40.28 -24.56
N TYR A 708 -15.13 -39.64 -24.98
CA TYR A 708 -14.48 -39.97 -26.25
C TYR A 708 -13.01 -39.56 -26.30
N ARG A 709 -12.31 -40.12 -27.30
CA ARG A 709 -10.98 -39.69 -27.78
C ARG A 709 -10.90 -39.75 -29.31
N VAL A 710 -10.01 -38.93 -29.88
CA VAL A 710 -9.73 -38.88 -31.32
C VAL A 710 -8.37 -39.52 -31.60
N GLY A 711 -8.37 -40.64 -32.32
CA GLY A 711 -7.18 -41.51 -32.46
C GLY A 711 -6.62 -41.92 -31.10
N ASP A 712 -5.30 -41.94 -30.98
CA ASP A 712 -4.57 -42.31 -29.75
C ASP A 712 -4.51 -41.17 -28.70
N GLY A 713 -5.34 -40.13 -28.87
CA GLY A 713 -5.40 -38.98 -27.96
C GLY A 713 -5.93 -39.32 -26.55
N ALA A 714 -5.80 -38.35 -25.65
CA ALA A 714 -6.42 -38.41 -24.33
C ALA A 714 -7.96 -38.49 -24.44
N TRP A 715 -8.58 -39.19 -23.49
CA TRP A 715 -10.03 -39.17 -23.31
C TRP A 715 -10.49 -37.86 -22.67
N THR A 716 -11.72 -37.43 -22.95
CA THR A 716 -12.39 -36.37 -22.18
C THR A 716 -12.55 -36.78 -20.71
N VAL A 717 -12.63 -35.83 -19.78
CA VAL A 717 -12.81 -36.17 -18.34
C VAL A 717 -14.25 -36.67 -18.12
N ALA A 718 -14.41 -37.85 -17.50
CA ALA A 718 -15.72 -38.43 -17.19
C ALA A 718 -16.59 -37.47 -16.35
N PRO A 719 -17.90 -37.30 -16.63
CA PRO A 719 -18.74 -38.08 -17.54
C PRO A 719 -18.60 -37.76 -19.04
N GLY A 720 -17.64 -36.94 -19.45
CA GLY A 720 -17.47 -36.50 -20.83
C GLY A 720 -18.35 -35.29 -21.16
N GLU A 721 -18.62 -35.08 -22.44
CA GLU A 721 -19.36 -33.90 -22.90
C GLU A 721 -20.85 -34.19 -23.04
N LYS A 722 -21.70 -33.30 -22.52
CA LYS A 722 -23.15 -33.43 -22.70
C LYS A 722 -23.51 -33.35 -24.19
N MET A 723 -24.39 -34.24 -24.65
CA MET A 723 -24.96 -34.21 -25.99
C MET A 723 -26.17 -33.28 -26.04
N SER A 724 -26.40 -32.63 -27.18
CA SER A 724 -27.53 -31.72 -27.38
C SER A 724 -28.68 -32.44 -28.09
N GLU A 725 -29.93 -32.13 -27.74
CA GLU A 725 -31.09 -32.56 -28.53
C GLU A 725 -30.91 -32.15 -29.99
N ALA A 726 -30.95 -33.14 -30.90
CA ALA A 726 -31.02 -32.89 -32.33
C ALA A 726 -32.48 -32.66 -32.73
N CYS A 727 -33.38 -33.44 -32.14
CA CYS A 727 -34.84 -33.37 -32.26
C CYS A 727 -35.50 -34.41 -31.36
N ASP A 728 -36.83 -34.51 -31.46
CA ASP A 728 -37.62 -35.60 -30.90
C ASP A 728 -36.98 -36.98 -31.16
N GLY A 729 -36.79 -37.75 -30.08
CA GLY A 729 -36.13 -39.06 -30.08
C GLY A 729 -34.59 -39.09 -30.18
N TRP A 730 -33.88 -37.97 -30.42
CA TRP A 730 -32.43 -38.01 -30.73
C TRP A 730 -31.59 -36.88 -30.12
N VAL A 731 -30.40 -37.21 -29.64
CA VAL A 731 -29.32 -36.27 -29.31
C VAL A 731 -28.15 -36.38 -30.29
N SER A 732 -27.29 -35.37 -30.35
CA SER A 732 -26.09 -35.37 -31.20
C SER A 732 -24.91 -34.57 -30.61
N LYS A 733 -23.71 -34.84 -31.13
CA LYS A 733 -22.47 -34.11 -30.88
C LYS A 733 -21.62 -34.07 -32.15
N ARG A 734 -21.10 -32.90 -32.53
CA ARG A 734 -20.07 -32.78 -33.59
C ARG A 734 -18.68 -32.65 -32.95
N ILE A 735 -17.71 -33.36 -33.52
CA ILE A 735 -16.34 -33.51 -33.03
C ILE A 735 -15.38 -33.22 -34.21
N THR A 736 -14.32 -32.47 -33.94
CA THR A 736 -13.19 -32.27 -34.86
C THR A 736 -12.28 -33.50 -34.81
N THR A 737 -12.13 -34.23 -35.92
CA THR A 737 -11.41 -35.52 -35.92
C THR A 737 -10.10 -35.53 -36.69
N GLY A 738 -9.79 -34.50 -37.49
CA GLY A 738 -8.53 -34.43 -38.26
C GLY A 738 -8.40 -35.60 -39.26
N GLY A 739 -9.53 -36.17 -39.69
CA GLY A 739 -9.61 -37.34 -40.56
C GLY A 739 -9.29 -38.67 -39.85
N LYS A 740 -9.14 -38.67 -38.53
CA LYS A 740 -8.87 -39.86 -37.72
C LYS A 740 -10.18 -40.55 -37.31
N ALA A 741 -10.09 -41.78 -36.82
CA ALA A 741 -11.22 -42.42 -36.16
C ALA A 741 -11.45 -41.81 -34.77
N VAL A 742 -12.71 -41.82 -34.33
CA VAL A 742 -13.12 -41.45 -32.96
C VAL A 742 -13.60 -42.70 -32.24
N THR A 743 -13.11 -42.91 -31.01
CA THR A 743 -13.53 -43.98 -30.10
C THR A 743 -14.28 -43.34 -28.94
N PHE A 744 -15.45 -43.87 -28.60
CA PHE A 744 -16.41 -43.20 -27.72
C PHE A 744 -17.38 -44.18 -27.06
N ASP A 745 -17.91 -43.78 -25.91
CA ASP A 745 -19.04 -44.41 -25.24
C ASP A 745 -20.08 -43.36 -24.80
N PHE A 746 -21.20 -43.81 -24.27
CA PHE A 746 -22.28 -42.95 -23.79
C PHE A 746 -22.59 -43.23 -22.32
N ASN A 747 -22.98 -42.23 -21.56
CA ASN A 747 -23.39 -42.41 -20.16
C ASN A 747 -24.40 -41.36 -19.71
N ASN A 748 -24.99 -41.57 -18.54
CA ASN A 748 -26.06 -40.73 -18.01
C ASN A 748 -25.61 -39.59 -17.07
N GLY A 749 -24.30 -39.35 -16.92
CA GLY A 749 -23.74 -38.40 -15.93
C GLY A 749 -23.85 -38.84 -14.46
N ALA A 750 -24.50 -39.98 -14.18
CA ALA A 750 -24.80 -40.50 -12.83
C ALA A 750 -24.38 -41.97 -12.65
N GLY A 751 -23.43 -42.45 -13.47
CA GLY A 751 -22.78 -43.76 -13.30
C GLY A 751 -23.36 -44.94 -14.09
N ALA A 752 -24.37 -44.75 -14.94
CA ALA A 752 -24.81 -45.76 -15.91
C ALA A 752 -24.19 -45.51 -17.29
N TRP A 753 -23.64 -46.54 -17.92
CA TRP A 753 -22.82 -46.47 -19.13
C TRP A 753 -23.28 -47.46 -20.22
N ASP A 754 -23.19 -47.02 -21.48
CA ASP A 754 -23.32 -47.79 -22.71
C ASP A 754 -21.98 -47.74 -23.44
N ASN A 755 -21.11 -48.68 -23.06
CA ASN A 755 -19.80 -48.93 -23.67
C ASN A 755 -19.83 -50.19 -24.56
N ASN A 756 -20.97 -50.46 -25.21
CA ASN A 756 -21.14 -51.57 -26.15
C ASN A 756 -20.76 -52.96 -25.56
N GLY A 757 -21.00 -53.15 -24.26
CA GLY A 757 -20.63 -54.36 -23.52
C GLY A 757 -19.12 -54.49 -23.25
N GLY A 758 -18.46 -53.38 -22.90
CA GLY A 758 -17.03 -53.33 -22.58
C GLY A 758 -16.12 -53.34 -23.81
N LYS A 759 -16.56 -52.75 -24.93
CA LYS A 759 -15.85 -52.72 -26.23
C LYS A 759 -15.80 -51.35 -26.88
N ASP A 760 -16.55 -50.40 -26.35
CA ASP A 760 -16.79 -49.05 -26.86
C ASP A 760 -17.41 -49.03 -28.27
N TYR A 761 -17.73 -47.84 -28.74
CA TYR A 761 -18.03 -47.56 -30.14
C TYR A 761 -16.80 -46.95 -30.81
N THR A 762 -16.57 -47.23 -32.09
CA THR A 762 -15.49 -46.61 -32.87
C THR A 762 -15.94 -46.45 -34.32
N GLY A 763 -15.70 -45.27 -34.90
CA GLY A 763 -16.06 -44.99 -36.28
C GLY A 763 -15.25 -43.87 -36.91
N LYS A 764 -15.36 -43.75 -38.24
CA LYS A 764 -14.79 -42.68 -39.06
C LYS A 764 -15.76 -42.33 -40.19
N GLY A 765 -16.01 -41.04 -40.39
CA GLY A 765 -16.95 -40.51 -41.36
C GLY A 765 -17.48 -39.14 -40.93
N THR A 766 -18.23 -38.46 -41.80
CA THR A 766 -18.78 -37.12 -41.52
C THR A 766 -20.04 -37.15 -40.63
N THR A 767 -20.78 -38.26 -40.68
CA THR A 767 -21.91 -38.58 -39.79
C THR A 767 -21.80 -40.03 -39.32
N LEU A 768 -22.04 -40.26 -38.04
CA LEU A 768 -22.23 -41.55 -37.38
C LEU A 768 -23.55 -41.48 -36.58
N VAL A 769 -24.31 -42.57 -36.54
CA VAL A 769 -25.61 -42.63 -35.83
C VAL A 769 -25.64 -43.95 -35.08
N VAL A 770 -25.54 -43.92 -33.77
CA VAL A 770 -25.60 -45.14 -32.96
C VAL A 770 -27.05 -45.47 -32.63
N GLU A 771 -27.47 -46.69 -32.94
CA GLU A 771 -28.78 -47.22 -32.58
C GLU A 771 -28.66 -48.71 -32.29
N LYS A 772 -29.26 -49.20 -31.19
CA LYS A 772 -29.30 -50.63 -30.83
C LYS A 772 -27.92 -51.33 -30.84
N GLY A 773 -26.86 -50.61 -30.46
CA GLY A 773 -25.49 -51.13 -30.44
C GLY A 773 -24.76 -51.16 -31.80
N GLN A 774 -25.31 -50.55 -32.85
CA GLN A 774 -24.70 -50.49 -34.19
C GLN A 774 -24.60 -49.05 -34.71
N ILE A 775 -23.74 -48.81 -35.71
CA ILE A 775 -23.42 -47.47 -36.24
C ILE A 775 -23.91 -47.32 -37.69
N GLY A 776 -24.86 -46.41 -37.91
CA GLY A 776 -25.37 -45.93 -39.21
C GLY A 776 -24.98 -44.47 -39.50
N VAL A 777 -25.70 -43.76 -40.39
CA VAL A 777 -25.28 -42.43 -40.93
C VAL A 777 -26.39 -41.39 -41.22
N THR A 778 -27.67 -41.60 -40.86
CA THR A 778 -28.83 -40.79 -41.32
C THR A 778 -29.45 -39.86 -40.25
N VAL A 779 -29.79 -38.61 -40.59
CA VAL A 779 -30.19 -37.53 -39.65
C VAL A 779 -31.74 -37.34 -39.55
N PRO A 780 -32.36 -37.12 -38.35
CA PRO A 780 -33.82 -37.31 -38.18
C PRO A 780 -34.79 -36.11 -37.87
N CYS A 781 -34.50 -34.82 -38.14
CA CYS A 781 -35.05 -33.69 -37.33
C CYS A 781 -35.87 -32.53 -37.97
N LYS A 782 -36.96 -32.01 -37.31
CA LYS A 782 -37.76 -30.76 -37.63
C LYS A 782 -38.74 -30.25 -36.51
N THR A 783 -39.36 -29.04 -36.61
CA THR A 783 -40.01 -28.26 -35.49
C THR A 783 -41.20 -27.29 -35.82
N THR A 784 -42.11 -26.99 -34.86
CA THR A 784 -43.02 -25.76 -34.73
C THR A 784 -43.78 -25.66 -33.35
N PRO A 785 -44.29 -24.47 -32.87
CA PRO A 785 -45.03 -24.23 -31.58
C PRO A 785 -46.48 -23.61 -31.75
N ASP A 786 -47.29 -23.01 -30.82
CA ASP A 786 -47.32 -22.68 -29.34
C ASP A 786 -48.78 -22.29 -28.84
N PRO A 787 -49.21 -22.38 -27.53
CA PRO A 787 -50.63 -22.10 -27.12
C PRO A 787 -51.05 -21.45 -25.73
N VAL A 788 -51.94 -20.43 -25.78
CA VAL A 788 -53.23 -20.23 -25.01
C VAL A 788 -53.29 -19.87 -23.47
N VAL A 789 -54.45 -19.39 -22.96
CA VAL A 789 -54.71 -18.45 -21.81
C VAL A 789 -56.03 -18.80 -21.01
N VAL A 790 -56.23 -18.38 -19.72
CA VAL A 790 -57.29 -18.90 -18.77
C VAL A 790 -57.92 -17.82 -17.82
N PRO A 791 -59.26 -17.75 -17.55
CA PRO A 791 -59.92 -16.65 -16.80
C PRO A 791 -60.15 -16.79 -15.26
N VAL A 792 -60.56 -15.69 -14.59
CA VAL A 792 -60.89 -15.54 -13.14
C VAL A 792 -62.30 -16.00 -12.76
N SER A 793 -62.49 -16.43 -11.49
CA SER A 793 -63.79 -16.83 -10.91
C SER A 793 -64.21 -16.09 -9.61
N SER A 794 -63.31 -15.65 -8.71
CA SER A 794 -63.69 -14.95 -7.45
C SER A 794 -62.60 -14.03 -6.86
N VAL A 795 -63.01 -13.15 -5.92
CA VAL A 795 -62.15 -12.22 -5.16
C VAL A 795 -62.62 -12.12 -3.70
N SER A 796 -61.68 -12.02 -2.74
CA SER A 796 -61.97 -11.78 -1.31
C SER A 796 -60.94 -10.85 -0.64
N ILE A 797 -61.36 -10.09 0.37
CA ILE A 797 -60.49 -9.30 1.28
C ILE A 797 -60.41 -10.00 2.65
N ALA A 798 -59.23 -9.99 3.27
CA ALA A 798 -59.05 -10.46 4.66
C ALA A 798 -58.95 -9.30 5.66
N GLY A 799 -59.35 -9.55 6.92
CA GLY A 799 -59.10 -8.64 8.05
C GLY A 799 -60.29 -7.85 8.58
N GLY A 800 -61.45 -7.86 7.90
CA GLY A 800 -62.70 -7.27 8.39
C GLY A 800 -62.68 -5.74 8.54
N ASP A 801 -63.70 -5.22 9.23
CA ASP A 801 -63.88 -3.79 9.50
C ASP A 801 -62.94 -3.30 10.61
N PHE A 802 -62.48 -2.05 10.55
CA PHE A 802 -61.46 -1.51 11.47
C PHE A 802 -61.58 0.01 11.71
N SER A 803 -60.74 0.53 12.61
CA SER A 803 -60.67 1.96 12.92
C SER A 803 -59.25 2.52 12.77
N LEU A 804 -59.16 3.82 12.50
CA LEU A 804 -57.93 4.61 12.38
C LEU A 804 -58.11 5.98 13.06
N THR A 805 -57.02 6.67 13.39
CA THR A 805 -57.02 8.11 13.68
C THR A 805 -56.78 8.91 12.40
N GLU A 806 -57.23 10.17 12.36
CA GLU A 806 -56.98 11.08 11.24
C GLU A 806 -55.47 11.18 10.92
N GLY A 807 -55.10 10.98 9.65
CA GLY A 807 -53.70 10.90 9.17
C GLY A 807 -53.08 9.49 9.16
N ALA A 808 -53.60 8.52 9.92
CA ALA A 808 -53.06 7.16 9.95
C ALA A 808 -53.39 6.35 8.68
N SER A 809 -52.61 5.30 8.38
CA SER A 809 -52.82 4.41 7.24
C SER A 809 -52.73 2.93 7.60
N LYS A 810 -53.38 2.05 6.82
CA LYS A 810 -53.36 0.59 6.97
C LYS A 810 -53.44 -0.12 5.61
N GLN A 811 -52.53 -1.05 5.36
CA GLN A 811 -52.55 -1.91 4.18
C GLN A 811 -53.70 -2.92 4.22
N LEU A 812 -54.39 -3.10 3.09
CA LEU A 812 -55.26 -4.25 2.81
C LEU A 812 -54.66 -5.12 1.70
N SER A 813 -55.13 -6.37 1.64
CA SER A 813 -54.78 -7.34 0.60
C SER A 813 -56.02 -8.11 0.16
N ALA A 814 -56.06 -8.47 -1.13
CA ALA A 814 -57.17 -9.23 -1.72
C ALA A 814 -56.65 -10.43 -2.52
N THR A 815 -57.37 -11.55 -2.44
CA THR A 815 -57.00 -12.81 -3.09
C THR A 815 -57.90 -13.06 -4.30
N VAL A 816 -57.32 -13.44 -5.44
CA VAL A 816 -58.04 -13.74 -6.70
C VAL A 816 -57.93 -15.23 -7.02
N ALA A 817 -59.05 -15.88 -7.37
CA ALA A 817 -59.11 -17.29 -7.75
C ALA A 817 -59.75 -17.49 -9.14
N PRO A 818 -59.46 -18.59 -9.87
CA PRO A 818 -58.45 -19.60 -9.55
C PRO A 818 -57.04 -19.05 -9.69
N SER A 819 -56.07 -19.69 -9.02
CA SER A 819 -54.67 -19.22 -8.95
C SER A 819 -53.92 -19.28 -10.29
N ASN A 820 -54.46 -19.96 -11.31
CA ASN A 820 -53.93 -20.02 -12.68
C ASN A 820 -54.64 -19.07 -13.66
N ALA A 821 -55.54 -18.19 -13.21
CA ALA A 821 -56.13 -17.17 -14.06
C ALA A 821 -55.07 -16.18 -14.58
N THR A 822 -55.20 -15.72 -15.82
CA THR A 822 -54.19 -14.92 -16.54
C THR A 822 -54.41 -13.42 -16.50
N ASP A 823 -55.54 -12.95 -15.97
CA ASP A 823 -55.77 -11.55 -15.59
C ASP A 823 -56.16 -11.49 -14.11
N LYS A 824 -55.19 -11.17 -13.25
CA LYS A 824 -55.36 -11.13 -11.79
C LYS A 824 -55.43 -9.70 -11.23
N VAL A 825 -55.59 -8.68 -12.08
CA VAL A 825 -55.40 -7.28 -11.65
C VAL A 825 -56.52 -6.86 -10.68
N VAL A 826 -56.13 -6.58 -9.42
CA VAL A 826 -57.04 -6.04 -8.40
C VAL A 826 -57.07 -4.53 -8.49
N SER A 827 -58.28 -3.98 -8.56
CA SER A 827 -58.57 -2.55 -8.46
C SER A 827 -59.26 -2.26 -7.11
N TRP A 828 -58.88 -1.15 -6.47
CA TRP A 828 -59.40 -0.75 -5.16
C TRP A 828 -60.19 0.57 -5.25
N LYS A 829 -61.22 0.73 -4.41
CA LYS A 829 -62.07 1.94 -4.36
C LYS A 829 -62.57 2.22 -2.94
N SER A 830 -62.59 3.49 -2.54
CA SER A 830 -63.30 3.97 -1.34
C SER A 830 -64.70 4.51 -1.69
N SER A 831 -65.68 4.30 -0.82
CA SER A 831 -67.01 4.91 -0.89
C SER A 831 -67.03 6.38 -0.46
N ASN A 832 -66.07 6.82 0.37
CA ASN A 832 -65.91 8.22 0.76
C ASN A 832 -64.43 8.61 0.92
N ALA A 833 -63.84 9.06 -0.19
CA ALA A 833 -62.45 9.54 -0.26
C ALA A 833 -62.13 10.79 0.58
N THR A 834 -63.14 11.46 1.17
CA THR A 834 -62.89 12.58 2.11
C THR A 834 -62.70 12.11 3.55
N VAL A 835 -63.20 10.91 3.90
CA VAL A 835 -63.00 10.27 5.20
C VAL A 835 -61.81 9.31 5.16
N ALA A 836 -61.71 8.46 4.14
CA ALA A 836 -60.54 7.62 3.91
C ALA A 836 -60.35 7.31 2.41
N THR A 837 -59.12 7.42 1.92
CA THR A 837 -58.74 6.99 0.55
C THR A 837 -58.13 5.60 0.58
N VAL A 838 -58.23 4.88 -0.53
CA VAL A 838 -57.41 3.68 -0.81
C VAL A 838 -56.63 3.91 -2.10
N ASP A 839 -55.38 3.45 -2.16
CA ASP A 839 -54.55 3.48 -3.37
C ASP A 839 -54.63 2.17 -4.19
N ALA A 840 -53.90 2.12 -5.31
CA ALA A 840 -53.89 0.95 -6.20
C ALA A 840 -53.25 -0.32 -5.57
N SER A 841 -52.43 -0.18 -4.52
CA SER A 841 -51.86 -1.32 -3.80
C SER A 841 -52.84 -1.91 -2.77
N GLY A 842 -53.83 -1.11 -2.33
CA GLY A 842 -54.74 -1.44 -1.24
C GLY A 842 -54.41 -0.72 0.08
N ASN A 843 -53.52 0.28 0.09
CA ASN A 843 -53.21 1.04 1.30
C ASN A 843 -54.33 2.05 1.59
N VAL A 844 -54.93 1.98 2.78
CA VAL A 844 -56.06 2.81 3.21
C VAL A 844 -55.56 3.91 4.15
N THR A 845 -55.65 5.17 3.73
CA THR A 845 -55.28 6.36 4.54
C THR A 845 -56.52 7.08 5.04
N ALA A 846 -56.62 7.25 6.36
CA ALA A 846 -57.63 8.06 7.02
C ALA A 846 -57.36 9.56 6.84
N LYS A 847 -58.38 10.30 6.40
CA LYS A 847 -58.29 11.74 6.04
C LYS A 847 -59.19 12.65 6.84
N LYS A 848 -60.31 12.15 7.37
CA LYS A 848 -61.19 12.92 8.25
C LYS A 848 -62.06 12.03 9.13
N ALA A 849 -62.31 12.44 10.37
CA ALA A 849 -63.25 11.76 11.27
C ALA A 849 -64.62 11.47 10.60
N GLY A 850 -65.08 10.22 10.69
CA GLY A 850 -66.26 9.70 9.97
C GLY A 850 -66.13 8.21 9.63
N THR A 851 -66.97 7.69 8.72
CA THR A 851 -66.88 6.30 8.20
C THR A 851 -66.82 6.22 6.68
N ALA A 852 -66.12 5.21 6.16
CA ALA A 852 -66.00 4.90 4.73
C ALA A 852 -65.90 3.38 4.50
N THR A 853 -66.15 2.92 3.27
CA THR A 853 -66.10 1.50 2.89
C THR A 853 -65.12 1.31 1.73
N ILE A 854 -64.26 0.31 1.83
CA ILE A 854 -63.18 0.01 0.88
C ILE A 854 -63.49 -1.30 0.14
N THR A 855 -63.46 -1.27 -1.18
CA THR A 855 -63.84 -2.39 -2.07
C THR A 855 -62.68 -2.78 -2.99
N ALA A 856 -62.39 -4.07 -3.11
CA ALA A 856 -61.47 -4.67 -4.08
C ALA A 856 -62.23 -5.35 -5.22
N THR A 857 -61.74 -5.28 -6.46
CA THR A 857 -62.36 -5.91 -7.64
C THR A 857 -61.31 -6.42 -8.64
N ALA A 858 -61.40 -7.69 -9.07
CA ALA A 858 -60.60 -8.29 -10.15
C ALA A 858 -61.45 -9.26 -10.98
N GLY A 859 -61.22 -9.35 -12.30
CA GLY A 859 -61.94 -10.27 -13.19
C GLY A 859 -63.48 -10.17 -13.13
N GLY A 860 -64.02 -8.99 -12.81
CA GLY A 860 -65.46 -8.76 -12.63
C GLY A 860 -66.05 -9.29 -11.32
N LYS A 861 -65.23 -9.58 -10.30
CA LYS A 861 -65.62 -10.10 -8.98
C LYS A 861 -65.08 -9.19 -7.88
N SER A 862 -65.84 -8.98 -6.79
CA SER A 862 -65.49 -7.97 -5.77
C SER A 862 -65.83 -8.37 -4.33
N SER A 863 -65.21 -7.67 -3.37
CA SER A 863 -65.36 -7.83 -1.92
C SER A 863 -65.05 -6.49 -1.20
N SER A 864 -65.53 -6.26 0.03
CA SER A 864 -65.41 -4.96 0.71
C SER A 864 -65.38 -5.01 2.25
N VAL A 865 -64.78 -4.01 2.90
CA VAL A 865 -64.69 -3.80 4.37
C VAL A 865 -64.87 -2.33 4.76
N THR A 866 -65.29 -2.02 5.99
CA THR A 866 -65.52 -0.65 6.50
C THR A 866 -64.36 -0.13 7.35
N VAL A 867 -64.09 1.18 7.28
CA VAL A 867 -63.14 1.91 8.13
C VAL A 867 -63.84 3.07 8.87
N THR A 868 -63.53 3.22 10.16
CA THR A 868 -63.99 4.33 11.02
C THR A 868 -62.82 5.22 11.43
N VAL A 869 -63.00 6.54 11.44
CA VAL A 869 -61.95 7.53 11.72
C VAL A 869 -62.31 8.42 12.91
N SER A 870 -61.36 8.63 13.82
CA SER A 870 -61.48 9.52 14.99
C SER A 870 -60.47 10.67 14.98
N ALA A 871 -60.82 11.76 15.67
CA ALA A 871 -60.03 13.00 15.76
C ALA A 871 -59.07 13.02 16.97
N ALA A 872 -58.02 13.85 16.89
CA ALA A 872 -56.94 13.96 17.88
C ALA A 872 -56.90 15.32 18.61
N SER A 873 -56.08 15.41 19.66
CA SER A 873 -55.84 16.63 20.45
C SER A 873 -54.91 17.62 19.75
N VAL A 874 -55.10 18.92 19.99
CA VAL A 874 -54.34 20.00 19.36
C VAL A 874 -52.94 20.13 19.97
N ASP A 875 -51.95 19.81 19.16
CA ASP A 875 -50.57 20.32 19.25
C ASP A 875 -50.47 21.60 18.40
N VAL A 876 -49.64 22.57 18.80
CA VAL A 876 -49.30 23.74 17.95
C VAL A 876 -47.93 23.47 17.32
N PRO A 877 -47.85 22.96 16.09
CA PRO A 877 -46.59 22.61 15.46
C PRO A 877 -45.75 23.86 15.15
N VAL A 878 -44.44 23.66 14.98
CA VAL A 878 -43.60 24.66 14.32
C VAL A 878 -44.00 24.76 12.85
N GLU A 879 -44.21 25.97 12.35
CA GLU A 879 -44.47 26.25 10.93
C GLU A 879 -43.20 26.69 10.19
N SER A 880 -42.27 27.37 10.86
CA SER A 880 -40.99 27.78 10.26
C SER A 880 -39.86 28.02 11.28
N VAL A 881 -38.64 27.82 10.81
CA VAL A 881 -37.39 28.20 11.50
C VAL A 881 -36.57 29.07 10.55
N LEU A 882 -36.30 30.31 10.95
CA LEU A 882 -35.46 31.25 10.20
C LEU A 882 -34.13 31.46 10.92
N VAL A 883 -33.05 31.62 10.16
CA VAL A 883 -31.70 31.88 10.67
C VAL A 883 -31.18 33.22 10.15
N SER A 884 -30.51 33.99 11.02
CA SER A 884 -29.90 35.28 10.71
C SER A 884 -28.50 35.40 11.33
N PRO A 885 -27.49 35.93 10.61
CA PRO A 885 -27.51 36.31 9.19
C PRO A 885 -27.64 35.10 8.24
N SER A 886 -28.02 35.36 6.98
CA SER A 886 -28.21 34.34 5.94
C SER A 886 -26.91 33.82 5.29
N SER A 887 -25.78 34.45 5.59
CA SER A 887 -24.43 33.95 5.26
C SER A 887 -23.39 34.51 6.24
N LEU A 888 -22.25 33.85 6.32
CA LEU A 888 -21.04 34.35 6.98
C LEU A 888 -19.84 34.17 6.03
N VAL A 889 -18.89 35.10 6.10
CA VAL A 889 -17.55 34.92 5.54
C VAL A 889 -16.56 35.12 6.69
N LEU A 890 -15.72 34.11 6.93
CA LEU A 890 -14.78 34.06 8.05
C LEU A 890 -13.39 33.65 7.54
N ARG A 891 -12.33 34.00 8.26
CA ARG A 891 -11.01 33.38 8.10
C ARG A 891 -10.84 32.19 9.02
N ARG A 892 -9.92 31.26 8.68
CA ARG A 892 -9.53 30.16 9.57
C ARG A 892 -9.10 30.71 10.94
N GLY A 893 -9.76 30.25 12.02
CA GLY A 893 -9.58 30.74 13.39
C GLY A 893 -10.54 31.84 13.84
N GLU A 894 -11.29 32.49 12.94
CA GLU A 894 -12.32 33.46 13.31
C GLU A 894 -13.64 32.76 13.75
N SER A 895 -14.51 33.49 14.45
CA SER A 895 -15.87 33.05 14.80
C SER A 895 -16.92 34.05 14.35
N GLY A 896 -18.09 33.55 13.95
CA GLY A 896 -19.30 34.35 13.71
C GLY A 896 -20.45 33.87 14.59
N GLN A 897 -21.50 34.67 14.72
CA GLN A 897 -22.70 34.30 15.48
C GLN A 897 -23.90 34.19 14.54
N LEU A 898 -24.60 33.06 14.61
CA LEU A 898 -25.94 32.91 14.05
C LEU A 898 -26.99 32.98 15.16
N SER A 899 -28.21 33.30 14.76
CA SER A 899 -29.40 33.35 15.62
C SER A 899 -30.57 32.71 14.89
N ALA A 900 -31.44 32.00 15.60
CA ALA A 900 -32.61 31.34 15.04
C ALA A 900 -33.90 31.85 15.68
N SER A 901 -34.96 31.97 14.86
CA SER A 901 -36.31 32.32 15.32
C SER A 901 -37.31 31.27 14.84
N VAL A 902 -38.10 30.75 15.78
CA VAL A 902 -39.13 29.73 15.56
C VAL A 902 -40.51 30.40 15.52
N ALA A 903 -41.35 30.03 14.56
CA ALA A 903 -42.72 30.50 14.43
C ALA A 903 -43.71 29.34 14.17
N PRO A 904 -44.98 29.44 14.62
CA PRO A 904 -45.59 30.56 15.32
C PRO A 904 -45.06 30.71 16.76
N SER A 905 -45.24 31.89 17.36
CA SER A 905 -44.61 32.23 18.65
C SER A 905 -45.15 31.47 19.86
N ASP A 906 -46.21 30.68 19.67
CA ASP A 906 -46.88 29.79 20.63
C ASP A 906 -46.68 28.29 20.35
N ALA A 907 -45.86 27.91 19.35
CA ALA A 907 -45.54 26.51 19.04
C ALA A 907 -45.07 25.70 20.26
N SER A 908 -45.48 24.42 20.36
CA SER A 908 -45.29 23.60 21.56
C SER A 908 -43.83 23.25 21.86
N ASP A 909 -43.04 23.01 20.81
CA ASP A 909 -41.59 22.82 20.88
C ASP A 909 -40.87 23.97 20.18
N LYS A 910 -39.89 24.57 20.88
CA LYS A 910 -39.04 25.66 20.38
C LYS A 910 -37.56 25.35 20.62
N SER A 911 -37.21 24.10 20.92
CA SER A 911 -35.83 23.68 21.11
C SER A 911 -35.07 23.76 19.79
N VAL A 912 -34.04 24.61 19.73
CA VAL A 912 -33.25 24.81 18.51
C VAL A 912 -32.01 23.92 18.56
N VAL A 913 -31.88 23.05 17.56
CA VAL A 913 -30.68 22.24 17.30
C VAL A 913 -29.97 22.78 16.07
N TRP A 914 -28.67 23.05 16.19
CA TRP A 914 -27.82 23.52 15.08
C TRP A 914 -27.07 22.36 14.43
N TYR A 915 -26.86 22.45 13.11
CA TYR A 915 -26.13 21.46 12.32
C TYR A 915 -25.20 22.15 11.31
N SER A 916 -24.04 21.54 11.05
CA SER A 916 -23.13 21.93 9.97
C SER A 916 -22.95 20.80 8.97
N SER A 917 -23.09 21.08 7.68
CA SER A 917 -22.83 20.12 6.61
C SER A 917 -21.36 19.73 6.48
N ASN A 918 -20.45 20.50 7.08
CA ASN A 918 -19.03 20.18 7.15
C ASN A 918 -18.42 20.81 8.42
N PRO A 919 -18.52 20.13 9.59
CA PRO A 919 -17.99 20.63 10.85
C PRO A 919 -16.47 20.87 10.83
N ALA A 920 -15.72 20.22 9.93
CA ALA A 920 -14.28 20.42 9.78
C ALA A 920 -13.91 21.68 8.96
N VAL A 921 -14.84 22.23 8.17
CA VAL A 921 -14.71 23.55 7.54
C VAL A 921 -15.22 24.62 8.52
N ALA A 922 -16.44 24.48 9.03
CA ALA A 922 -16.96 25.34 10.08
C ALA A 922 -17.88 24.57 11.04
N SER A 923 -17.53 24.55 12.34
CA SER A 923 -18.33 23.96 13.41
C SER A 923 -19.32 24.98 13.97
N VAL A 924 -20.52 24.56 14.36
CA VAL A 924 -21.51 25.40 15.06
C VAL A 924 -21.84 24.78 16.43
N ASP A 925 -21.94 25.61 17.47
CA ASP A 925 -22.33 25.16 18.82
C ASP A 925 -23.83 25.34 19.11
N ALA A 926 -24.28 24.87 20.28
CA ALA A 926 -25.68 24.94 20.70
C ALA A 926 -26.24 26.37 20.84
N SER A 927 -25.38 27.40 20.92
CA SER A 927 -25.80 28.81 20.94
C SER A 927 -25.94 29.42 19.53
N GLY A 928 -25.54 28.68 18.48
CA GLY A 928 -25.43 29.19 17.11
C GLY A 928 -24.10 29.89 16.81
N LYS A 929 -23.11 29.80 17.71
CA LYS A 929 -21.77 30.35 17.43
C LYS A 929 -21.05 29.43 16.45
N VAL A 930 -20.64 29.99 15.32
CA VAL A 930 -19.89 29.32 14.26
C VAL A 930 -18.40 29.61 14.43
N THR A 931 -17.55 28.59 14.33
CA THR A 931 -16.08 28.73 14.34
C THR A 931 -15.51 28.16 13.05
N ALA A 932 -14.62 28.92 12.40
CA ALA A 932 -14.01 28.58 11.12
C ALA A 932 -12.71 27.79 11.30
N LEU A 933 -12.62 26.58 10.74
CA LEU A 933 -11.59 25.59 11.04
C LEU A 933 -10.71 25.19 9.84
N LYS A 934 -11.27 25.22 8.62
CA LYS A 934 -10.54 24.95 7.37
C LYS A 934 -11.19 25.69 6.20
N ALA A 935 -10.42 26.19 5.24
CA ALA A 935 -10.98 26.83 4.05
C ALA A 935 -11.92 25.90 3.26
N GLY A 936 -12.98 26.49 2.71
CA GLY A 936 -14.08 25.79 2.04
C GLY A 936 -15.41 26.49 2.28
N VAL A 937 -16.52 25.81 1.97
CA VAL A 937 -17.87 26.27 2.26
C VAL A 937 -18.59 25.20 3.08
N ALA A 938 -19.20 25.61 4.19
CA ALA A 938 -20.10 24.78 4.99
C ALA A 938 -21.51 25.39 5.00
N ALA A 939 -22.53 24.55 4.92
CA ALA A 939 -23.92 24.96 5.11
C ALA A 939 -24.32 24.72 6.57
N ILE A 940 -24.76 25.77 7.25
CA ILE A 940 -25.31 25.69 8.61
C ILE A 940 -26.85 25.71 8.54
N THR A 941 -27.51 24.84 9.30
CA THR A 941 -28.96 24.85 9.47
C THR A 941 -29.33 24.84 10.95
N ALA A 942 -30.54 25.32 11.26
CA ALA A 942 -31.20 25.18 12.55
C ALA A 942 -32.48 24.35 12.40
N SER A 943 -32.84 23.58 13.41
CA SER A 943 -34.08 22.78 13.44
C SER A 943 -34.80 22.92 14.78
N ALA A 944 -36.14 22.97 14.75
CA ALA A 944 -37.01 22.98 15.93
C ALA A 944 -38.37 22.35 15.59
N GLY A 945 -38.96 21.55 16.47
CA GLY A 945 -40.25 20.88 16.23
C GLY A 945 -40.28 19.99 14.97
N GLY A 946 -39.12 19.52 14.51
CA GLY A 946 -38.97 18.77 13.26
C GLY A 946 -38.86 19.62 11.97
N VAL A 947 -39.03 20.94 12.04
CA VAL A 947 -38.86 21.85 10.90
C VAL A 947 -37.42 22.36 10.84
N VAL A 948 -36.80 22.24 9.66
CA VAL A 948 -35.42 22.68 9.39
C VAL A 948 -35.41 24.00 8.62
N SER A 949 -34.50 24.90 8.97
CA SER A 949 -34.29 26.18 8.27
C SER A 949 -33.73 26.01 6.87
N SER A 950 -33.82 27.06 6.05
CA SER A 950 -32.93 27.20 4.89
C SER A 950 -31.45 27.17 5.34
N ALA A 951 -30.59 26.68 4.46
CA ALA A 951 -29.15 26.61 4.69
C ALA A 951 -28.49 28.00 4.64
N VAL A 952 -27.70 28.30 5.65
CA VAL A 952 -26.83 29.49 5.74
C VAL A 952 -25.44 29.12 5.24
N SER A 953 -24.97 29.82 4.22
CA SER A 953 -23.64 29.58 3.66
C SER A 953 -22.56 30.22 4.53
N VAL A 954 -21.62 29.42 5.04
CA VAL A 954 -20.42 29.88 5.74
C VAL A 954 -19.22 29.60 4.86
N THR A 955 -18.68 30.65 4.25
CA THR A 955 -17.44 30.59 3.48
C THR A 955 -16.26 30.83 4.41
N VAL A 956 -15.41 29.82 4.57
CA VAL A 956 -14.14 29.95 5.28
C VAL A 956 -13.02 30.18 4.27
N THR A 957 -12.24 31.21 4.54
CA THR A 957 -11.03 31.58 3.78
C THR A 957 -9.78 31.30 4.61
N ASP A 958 -8.67 30.95 3.96
CA ASP A 958 -7.41 30.77 4.66
C ASP A 958 -6.68 32.10 4.87
N THR A 959 -5.91 32.17 5.94
CA THR A 959 -5.01 33.29 6.22
C THR A 959 -3.86 33.27 5.23
N VAL A 960 -3.88 34.17 4.24
CA VAL A 960 -2.83 34.26 3.23
C VAL A 960 -1.50 34.65 3.89
N VAL A 961 -0.57 33.69 3.93
CA VAL A 961 0.85 33.92 4.21
C VAL A 961 1.50 34.32 2.87
N PRO A 962 1.91 35.59 2.68
CA PRO A 962 2.52 36.00 1.43
C PRO A 962 3.94 35.43 1.30
N VAL A 963 4.36 35.14 0.07
CA VAL A 963 5.78 35.00 -0.25
C VAL A 963 6.49 36.33 0.06
N THR A 964 7.64 36.25 0.72
CA THR A 964 8.54 37.36 1.03
C THR A 964 9.93 37.21 0.40
N GLY A 965 10.23 36.07 -0.23
CA GLY A 965 11.45 35.85 -1.01
C GLY A 965 11.50 34.48 -1.69
N ILE A 966 12.48 34.30 -2.58
CA ILE A 966 12.86 33.02 -3.18
C ILE A 966 14.39 32.94 -3.29
N THR A 967 14.97 31.79 -2.96
CA THR A 967 16.40 31.47 -3.16
C THR A 967 16.57 30.36 -4.20
N VAL A 968 17.76 30.30 -4.79
CA VAL A 968 18.24 29.11 -5.51
C VAL A 968 19.31 28.50 -4.62
N ASP A 969 19.13 27.23 -4.27
CA ASP A 969 19.92 26.53 -3.25
C ASP A 969 20.88 25.54 -3.91
N ASP A 970 20.51 25.00 -5.08
CA ASP A 970 21.40 24.29 -5.99
C ASP A 970 21.08 24.69 -7.45
N PRO A 971 22.03 25.29 -8.20
CA PRO A 971 23.39 25.65 -7.80
C PRO A 971 23.42 26.93 -6.93
N ALA A 972 24.05 26.87 -5.76
CA ALA A 972 24.10 27.97 -4.79
C ALA A 972 24.83 29.24 -5.28
N ASP A 973 25.71 29.13 -6.29
CA ASP A 973 26.36 30.26 -6.96
C ASP A 973 25.58 30.80 -8.17
N GLY A 974 24.43 30.17 -8.48
CA GLY A 974 23.61 30.47 -9.64
C GLY A 974 24.18 29.97 -10.97
N LYS A 975 25.12 29.00 -11.00
CA LYS A 975 25.75 28.52 -12.24
C LYS A 975 25.67 27.00 -12.41
N LEU A 976 25.21 26.56 -13.59
CA LEU A 976 25.02 25.15 -13.93
C LEU A 976 25.79 24.78 -15.22
N GLY A 977 26.74 23.85 -15.11
CA GLY A 977 27.41 23.24 -16.25
C GLY A 977 26.71 21.95 -16.69
N LEU A 978 26.40 21.81 -17.97
CA LEU A 978 25.81 20.59 -18.58
C LEU A 978 26.55 20.19 -19.86
N GLN A 979 26.29 18.98 -20.35
CA GLN A 979 26.58 18.57 -21.73
C GLN A 979 25.27 18.45 -22.54
N GLU A 980 25.36 18.43 -23.87
CA GLU A 980 24.19 18.20 -24.73
C GLU A 980 23.51 16.86 -24.44
N GLY A 981 22.23 16.91 -24.06
CA GLY A 981 21.43 15.76 -23.63
C GLY A 981 21.57 15.39 -22.14
N ALA A 982 22.34 16.13 -21.35
CA ALA A 982 22.41 15.96 -19.89
C ALA A 982 21.40 16.88 -19.18
N SER A 983 20.95 16.46 -17.99
CA SER A 983 19.96 17.18 -17.19
C SER A 983 20.33 17.26 -15.71
N LYS A 984 19.90 18.31 -15.02
CA LYS A 984 19.96 18.47 -13.55
C LYS A 984 18.80 19.35 -13.08
N VAL A 985 18.21 19.05 -11.93
CA VAL A 985 17.19 19.89 -11.28
C VAL A 985 17.83 21.11 -10.60
N ILE A 986 17.16 22.28 -10.69
CA ILE A 986 17.46 23.43 -9.83
C ILE A 986 16.65 23.27 -8.53
N ARG A 987 17.29 23.38 -7.36
CA ARG A 987 16.60 23.38 -6.06
C ARG A 987 16.41 24.81 -5.55
N THR A 988 15.24 25.09 -4.96
CA THR A 988 14.82 26.44 -4.56
C THR A 988 13.99 26.44 -3.29
N THR A 989 14.19 27.43 -2.43
CA THR A 989 13.39 27.64 -1.22
C THR A 989 12.57 28.92 -1.35
N VAL A 990 11.27 28.79 -1.11
CA VAL A 990 10.36 29.95 -0.97
C VAL A 990 10.36 30.39 0.49
N THR A 991 10.47 31.69 0.73
CA THR A 991 10.43 32.29 2.07
C THR A 991 9.09 33.02 2.26
N PRO A 992 8.38 32.83 3.40
CA PRO A 992 8.55 31.72 4.32
C PRO A 992 8.11 30.40 3.64
N TRP A 993 8.61 29.26 4.13
CA TRP A 993 8.32 27.95 3.50
C TRP A 993 6.83 27.57 3.51
N ASN A 994 6.06 28.16 4.42
CA ASN A 994 4.61 28.00 4.55
C ASN A 994 3.78 29.10 3.86
N ALA A 995 4.36 29.80 2.88
CA ALA A 995 3.61 30.73 2.03
C ALA A 995 2.41 30.04 1.36
N SER A 996 1.28 30.73 1.27
CA SER A 996 0.01 30.15 0.77
C SER A 996 -0.03 29.89 -0.74
N ASP A 997 0.94 30.44 -1.47
CA ASP A 997 1.24 30.09 -2.86
C ASP A 997 2.76 30.02 -3.03
N PRO A 998 3.39 28.85 -2.79
CA PRO A 998 4.82 28.66 -2.96
C PRO A 998 5.18 28.23 -4.40
N THR A 999 4.31 28.47 -5.38
CA THR A 999 4.50 28.00 -6.75
C THR A 999 5.72 28.64 -7.40
N VAL A 1000 6.77 27.85 -7.64
CA VAL A 1000 7.95 28.27 -8.38
C VAL A 1000 7.74 28.02 -9.87
N VAL A 1001 7.82 29.08 -10.66
CA VAL A 1001 7.75 29.07 -12.13
C VAL A 1001 9.16 29.13 -12.70
N TYR A 1002 9.53 28.09 -13.43
CA TYR A 1002 10.79 28.00 -14.17
C TYR A 1002 10.57 28.36 -15.64
N SER A 1003 11.49 29.11 -16.24
CA SER A 1003 11.48 29.39 -17.68
C SER A 1003 12.89 29.60 -18.24
N SER A 1004 13.17 29.09 -19.44
CA SER A 1004 14.46 29.29 -20.12
C SER A 1004 14.42 30.48 -21.07
N THR A 1005 15.49 31.29 -21.07
CA THR A 1005 15.67 32.39 -22.03
C THR A 1005 15.96 31.90 -23.46
N ASP A 1006 16.45 30.67 -23.62
CA ASP A 1006 16.63 30.03 -24.93
C ASP A 1006 16.34 28.51 -24.86
N PRO A 1007 15.08 28.09 -25.11
CA PRO A 1007 14.65 26.69 -25.20
C PRO A 1007 15.34 25.85 -26.29
N THR A 1008 16.19 26.44 -27.14
CA THR A 1008 17.00 25.73 -28.14
C THR A 1008 18.41 25.39 -27.65
N VAL A 1009 18.88 26.07 -26.60
CA VAL A 1009 20.16 25.81 -25.91
C VAL A 1009 19.89 25.04 -24.62
N VAL A 1010 18.90 25.44 -23.82
CA VAL A 1010 18.51 24.81 -22.54
C VAL A 1010 17.00 24.78 -22.40
N LYS A 1011 16.44 23.61 -22.08
CA LYS A 1011 15.03 23.48 -21.64
C LYS A 1011 14.96 23.39 -20.13
N VAL A 1012 13.81 23.78 -19.57
CA VAL A 1012 13.44 23.51 -18.18
C VAL A 1012 11.96 23.14 -18.14
N SER A 1013 11.60 22.18 -17.30
CA SER A 1013 10.21 21.77 -17.03
C SER A 1013 9.64 22.46 -15.78
N ALA A 1014 8.35 22.26 -15.50
CA ALA A 1014 7.64 22.93 -14.41
C ALA A 1014 8.16 22.57 -12.99
N ASP A 1015 8.87 21.45 -12.88
CA ASP A 1015 9.53 20.93 -11.68
C ASP A 1015 10.99 21.41 -11.52
N GLY A 1016 11.48 22.25 -12.43
CA GLY A 1016 12.85 22.77 -12.38
C GLY A 1016 13.92 21.85 -12.98
N MET A 1017 13.56 20.71 -13.61
CA MET A 1017 14.54 19.86 -14.30
C MET A 1017 15.08 20.56 -15.56
N VAL A 1018 16.32 21.04 -15.47
CA VAL A 1018 17.05 21.71 -16.57
C VAL A 1018 17.69 20.66 -17.46
N THR A 1019 17.57 20.81 -18.79
CA THR A 1019 18.15 19.90 -19.78
C THR A 1019 18.93 20.69 -20.84
N GLY A 1020 20.21 20.35 -21.02
CA GLY A 1020 21.03 20.92 -22.09
C GLY A 1020 20.60 20.37 -23.45
N VAL A 1021 20.15 21.24 -24.36
CA VAL A 1021 19.66 20.88 -25.69
C VAL A 1021 20.74 21.01 -26.75
N LYS A 1022 21.56 22.06 -26.65
CA LYS A 1022 22.61 22.39 -27.62
C LYS A 1022 23.71 23.19 -26.95
N ALA A 1023 24.96 23.04 -27.39
CA ALA A 1023 26.09 23.79 -26.90
C ALA A 1023 25.91 25.32 -27.01
N GLY A 1024 26.20 26.03 -25.92
CA GLY A 1024 25.97 27.46 -25.73
C GLY A 1024 25.63 27.79 -24.28
N THR A 1025 25.35 29.06 -23.98
CA THR A 1025 24.92 29.51 -22.65
C THR A 1025 23.54 30.14 -22.74
N ALA A 1026 22.66 29.75 -21.83
CA ALA A 1026 21.31 30.31 -21.65
C ALA A 1026 21.03 30.48 -20.16
N TYR A 1027 19.92 31.14 -19.81
CA TYR A 1027 19.55 31.36 -18.42
C TYR A 1027 18.21 30.71 -18.10
N VAL A 1028 18.09 30.14 -16.91
CA VAL A 1028 16.79 29.76 -16.33
C VAL A 1028 16.38 30.84 -15.34
N LEU A 1029 15.28 31.51 -15.66
CA LEU A 1029 14.58 32.41 -14.74
C LEU A 1029 13.69 31.57 -13.82
N VAL A 1030 13.80 31.82 -12.53
CA VAL A 1030 13.14 31.08 -11.44
C VAL A 1030 12.34 32.09 -10.63
N SER A 1031 11.02 31.94 -10.48
CA SER A 1031 10.20 32.97 -9.83
C SER A 1031 9.02 32.45 -9.03
N ALA A 1032 8.70 33.10 -7.91
CA ALA A 1032 7.51 32.82 -7.09
C ALA A 1032 6.86 34.14 -6.66
N SER A 1033 5.55 34.27 -6.90
CA SER A 1033 4.68 35.39 -6.48
C SER A 1033 5.26 36.81 -6.62
N GLY A 1034 6.05 37.07 -7.66
CA GLY A 1034 6.66 38.38 -7.96
C GLY A 1034 8.15 38.53 -7.60
N PHE A 1035 8.72 37.59 -6.85
CA PHE A 1035 10.16 37.47 -6.64
C PHE A 1035 10.78 36.61 -7.74
N ALA A 1036 12.03 36.90 -8.13
CA ALA A 1036 12.73 36.14 -9.16
C ALA A 1036 14.25 36.07 -8.93
N GLN A 1037 14.83 34.92 -9.28
CA GLN A 1037 16.25 34.60 -9.31
C GLN A 1037 16.61 34.07 -10.70
N VAL A 1038 17.91 34.02 -11.02
CA VAL A 1038 18.42 33.57 -12.33
C VAL A 1038 19.55 32.57 -12.15
N VAL A 1039 19.50 31.47 -12.89
CA VAL A 1039 20.60 30.49 -13.02
C VAL A 1039 21.20 30.60 -14.42
N GLU A 1040 22.52 30.81 -14.50
CA GLU A 1040 23.30 30.75 -15.73
C GLU A 1040 23.61 29.29 -16.06
N VAL A 1041 23.17 28.80 -17.23
CA VAL A 1041 23.32 27.41 -17.65
C VAL A 1041 24.20 27.34 -18.90
N THR A 1042 25.40 26.78 -18.76
CA THR A 1042 26.35 26.59 -19.86
C THR A 1042 26.39 25.13 -20.29
N VAL A 1043 26.01 24.88 -21.54
CA VAL A 1043 25.99 23.57 -22.18
C VAL A 1043 27.24 23.42 -23.05
N SER A 1044 28.02 22.37 -22.79
CA SER A 1044 29.17 21.97 -23.61
C SER A 1044 28.76 20.94 -24.67
N PRO A 1045 29.41 20.90 -25.86
CA PRO A 1045 29.14 19.88 -26.87
C PRO A 1045 29.32 18.47 -26.30
N ARG A 1046 28.39 17.55 -26.57
CA ARG A 1046 28.56 16.16 -26.14
C ARG A 1046 29.55 15.45 -27.06
N LYS A 1047 30.73 15.13 -26.52
CA LYS A 1047 31.82 14.47 -27.25
C LYS A 1047 31.44 13.02 -27.55
N THR A 1048 31.05 12.72 -28.79
CA THR A 1048 30.92 11.34 -29.29
C THR A 1048 32.29 10.80 -29.69
N VAL A 1049 32.61 9.56 -29.29
CA VAL A 1049 33.85 8.88 -29.73
C VAL A 1049 33.68 8.17 -31.07
N PHE A 1050 32.44 7.83 -31.46
CA PHE A 1050 32.12 7.16 -32.72
C PHE A 1050 31.05 7.92 -33.52
N THR A 1051 31.13 7.86 -34.84
CA THR A 1051 30.35 8.71 -35.76
C THR A 1051 28.94 8.19 -36.09
N ASP A 1052 28.66 6.92 -35.81
CA ASP A 1052 27.40 6.20 -36.11
C ASP A 1052 26.52 5.95 -34.88
N VAL A 1053 26.97 6.31 -33.68
CA VAL A 1053 26.24 6.11 -32.42
C VAL A 1053 25.29 7.29 -32.19
N PRO A 1054 23.96 7.08 -32.16
CA PRO A 1054 23.02 8.17 -31.89
C PRO A 1054 23.18 8.69 -30.45
N VAL A 1055 23.27 10.01 -30.27
CA VAL A 1055 23.34 10.63 -28.93
C VAL A 1055 22.10 10.34 -28.06
N SER A 1056 20.98 9.98 -28.69
CA SER A 1056 19.72 9.57 -28.06
C SER A 1056 19.59 8.05 -27.84
N ALA A 1057 20.57 7.23 -28.24
CA ALA A 1057 20.57 5.81 -27.92
C ALA A 1057 20.84 5.60 -26.43
N TRP A 1058 20.02 4.79 -25.76
CA TRP A 1058 20.16 4.57 -24.31
C TRP A 1058 21.45 3.80 -23.96
N GLN A 1059 21.98 3.00 -24.88
CA GLN A 1059 23.28 2.33 -24.74
C GLN A 1059 24.50 3.27 -24.95
N ALA A 1060 24.30 4.55 -25.28
CA ALA A 1060 25.40 5.44 -25.66
C ALA A 1060 26.43 5.67 -24.53
N SER A 1061 26.01 5.59 -23.27
CA SER A 1061 26.89 5.60 -22.09
C SER A 1061 27.75 4.34 -21.98
N ASP A 1062 27.16 3.15 -22.18
CA ASP A 1062 27.90 1.88 -22.17
C ASP A 1062 28.91 1.78 -23.32
N ILE A 1063 28.54 2.30 -24.50
CA ILE A 1063 29.43 2.38 -25.67
C ILE A 1063 30.59 3.36 -25.42
N GLN A 1064 30.31 4.49 -24.77
CA GLN A 1064 31.32 5.46 -24.36
C GLN A 1064 32.30 4.86 -23.33
N TRP A 1065 31.79 4.19 -22.29
CA TRP A 1065 32.59 3.47 -21.29
C TRP A 1065 33.47 2.37 -21.92
N LEU A 1066 32.95 1.65 -22.92
CA LEU A 1066 33.72 0.68 -23.72
C LEU A 1066 34.92 1.32 -24.43
N ALA A 1067 34.82 2.59 -24.82
CA ALA A 1067 35.87 3.32 -25.53
C ALA A 1067 36.89 3.94 -24.58
N ASP A 1068 36.44 4.57 -23.49
CA ASP A 1068 37.32 5.20 -22.49
C ASP A 1068 38.21 4.16 -21.77
N ASN A 1069 37.71 2.93 -21.60
CA ASN A 1069 38.48 1.79 -21.09
C ASN A 1069 39.22 0.98 -22.18
N ALA A 1070 39.25 1.49 -23.42
CA ALA A 1070 39.88 0.88 -24.59
C ALA A 1070 39.43 -0.57 -24.94
N ILE A 1071 38.30 -1.03 -24.39
CA ILE A 1071 37.71 -2.36 -24.68
C ILE A 1071 37.31 -2.41 -26.16
N SER A 1072 36.58 -1.41 -26.65
CA SER A 1072 36.31 -1.20 -28.07
C SER A 1072 36.97 0.09 -28.55
N MET A 1073 37.65 0.03 -29.70
CA MET A 1073 38.19 1.21 -30.39
C MET A 1073 37.39 1.54 -31.65
N GLY A 1074 36.19 0.95 -31.79
CA GLY A 1074 35.40 1.00 -33.01
C GLY A 1074 36.07 0.25 -34.17
N ASN A 1075 35.69 0.63 -35.37
CA ASN A 1075 36.24 0.21 -36.66
C ASN A 1075 37.23 1.28 -37.17
N GLY A 1076 38.08 0.92 -38.13
CA GLY A 1076 39.11 1.82 -38.68
C GLY A 1076 38.59 3.04 -39.47
N ASP A 1077 37.27 3.17 -39.62
CA ASP A 1077 36.57 4.31 -40.25
C ASP A 1077 35.97 5.31 -39.23
N GLY A 1078 36.13 5.06 -37.93
CA GLY A 1078 35.57 5.88 -36.84
C GLY A 1078 34.14 5.51 -36.41
N THR A 1079 33.56 4.43 -36.96
CA THR A 1079 32.26 3.89 -36.52
C THR A 1079 32.42 2.89 -35.37
N PHE A 1080 31.41 2.77 -34.52
CA PHE A 1080 31.28 1.69 -33.54
C PHE A 1080 30.78 0.40 -34.21
N GLY A 1081 29.94 0.50 -35.23
CA GLY A 1081 29.13 -0.58 -35.79
C GLY A 1081 27.76 -0.70 -35.12
N PHE A 1082 27.12 0.43 -34.82
CA PHE A 1082 25.80 0.48 -34.17
C PHE A 1082 24.73 -0.23 -35.01
N GLY A 1083 23.88 -1.04 -34.36
CA GLY A 1083 22.86 -1.86 -35.01
C GLY A 1083 23.41 -3.03 -35.83
N LYS A 1084 24.72 -3.34 -35.76
CA LYS A 1084 25.32 -4.50 -36.44
C LYS A 1084 25.48 -5.69 -35.49
N SER A 1085 25.34 -6.89 -36.02
CA SER A 1085 25.59 -8.13 -35.26
C SER A 1085 27.07 -8.25 -34.86
N LEU A 1086 27.32 -8.70 -33.63
CA LEU A 1086 28.66 -9.00 -33.14
C LEU A 1086 29.14 -10.36 -33.67
N ASN A 1087 30.40 -10.45 -34.08
CA ASN A 1087 31.04 -11.71 -34.47
C ASN A 1087 31.87 -12.33 -33.32
N ARG A 1088 32.23 -13.62 -33.46
CA ARG A 1088 32.95 -14.38 -32.44
C ARG A 1088 34.35 -13.85 -32.12
N ARG A 1089 35.06 -13.29 -33.10
CA ARG A 1089 36.40 -12.71 -32.92
C ARG A 1089 36.34 -11.41 -32.12
N ASP A 1090 35.40 -10.53 -32.41
CA ASP A 1090 35.30 -9.24 -31.73
C ASP A 1090 34.92 -9.43 -30.25
N MET A 1091 33.99 -10.35 -29.95
CA MET A 1091 33.71 -10.78 -28.58
C MET A 1091 34.96 -11.33 -27.87
N ALA A 1092 35.79 -12.09 -28.58
CA ALA A 1092 37.03 -12.61 -28.02
C ALA A 1092 38.03 -11.49 -27.67
N ILE A 1093 38.16 -10.47 -28.53
CA ILE A 1093 38.97 -9.28 -28.29
C ILE A 1093 38.42 -8.48 -27.10
N PHE A 1094 37.11 -8.27 -27.02
CA PHE A 1094 36.47 -7.52 -25.93
C PHE A 1094 36.64 -8.20 -24.57
N LEU A 1095 36.41 -9.52 -24.46
CA LEU A 1095 36.61 -10.26 -23.21
C LEU A 1095 38.08 -10.30 -22.78
N TYR A 1096 39.03 -10.45 -23.72
CA TYR A 1096 40.46 -10.38 -23.40
C TYR A 1096 40.89 -9.00 -22.87
N ARG A 1097 40.32 -7.92 -23.40
CA ARG A 1097 40.56 -6.55 -22.91
C ARG A 1097 39.90 -6.31 -21.56
N LEU A 1098 38.66 -6.76 -21.36
CA LEU A 1098 37.97 -6.73 -20.07
C LEU A 1098 38.72 -7.54 -19.00
N ALA A 1099 39.35 -8.66 -19.35
CA ALA A 1099 40.20 -9.42 -18.43
C ALA A 1099 41.39 -8.60 -17.92
N LYS A 1100 42.04 -7.81 -18.81
CA LYS A 1100 43.14 -6.91 -18.40
C LYS A 1100 42.66 -5.74 -17.55
N LEU A 1101 41.47 -5.19 -17.83
CA LEU A 1101 40.85 -4.16 -17.01
C LEU A 1101 40.56 -4.70 -15.59
N ASN A 1102 40.03 -5.92 -15.51
CA ASN A 1102 39.82 -6.66 -14.26
C ASN A 1102 41.10 -7.34 -13.71
N GLY A 1103 42.30 -6.88 -14.11
CA GLY A 1103 43.57 -7.29 -13.50
C GLY A 1103 44.09 -8.71 -13.80
N ASP A 1104 43.52 -9.49 -14.74
CA ASP A 1104 44.03 -10.83 -15.07
C ASP A 1104 45.45 -10.75 -15.68
N ALA A 1105 46.45 -11.04 -14.85
CA ALA A 1105 47.86 -11.04 -15.22
C ALA A 1105 48.22 -12.06 -16.31
N SER A 1106 47.44 -13.14 -16.47
CA SER A 1106 47.64 -14.12 -17.53
C SER A 1106 47.16 -13.58 -18.89
N ALA A 1107 46.11 -12.76 -18.93
CA ALA A 1107 45.71 -12.03 -20.13
C ALA A 1107 46.78 -11.00 -20.48
N ALA A 1108 47.26 -10.24 -19.49
CA ALA A 1108 48.30 -9.23 -19.65
C ALA A 1108 49.60 -9.81 -20.26
N SER A 1109 50.02 -11.00 -19.81
CA SER A 1109 51.28 -11.65 -20.19
C SER A 1109 51.19 -12.68 -21.34
N PHE A 1110 49.99 -12.99 -21.85
CA PHE A 1110 49.82 -14.09 -22.81
C PHE A 1110 50.63 -13.93 -24.11
N LYS A 1111 51.33 -15.00 -24.48
CA LYS A 1111 52.03 -15.14 -25.77
C LYS A 1111 51.69 -16.54 -26.32
N PRO A 1112 50.94 -16.66 -27.43
CA PRO A 1112 50.54 -17.97 -27.95
C PRO A 1112 51.75 -18.84 -28.31
N SER A 1113 51.74 -20.10 -27.88
CA SER A 1113 52.74 -21.08 -28.28
C SER A 1113 52.40 -21.72 -29.64
N ALA A 1114 53.34 -22.50 -30.19
CA ALA A 1114 53.05 -23.33 -31.36
C ALA A 1114 51.92 -24.35 -31.12
N ALA A 1115 51.74 -24.80 -29.87
CA ALA A 1115 50.63 -25.67 -29.49
C ALA A 1115 49.29 -24.92 -29.41
N ASP A 1116 49.31 -23.62 -29.09
CA ASP A 1116 48.10 -22.80 -29.12
C ASP A 1116 47.65 -22.52 -30.56
N TYR A 1117 48.57 -22.22 -31.46
CA TYR A 1117 48.26 -22.11 -32.90
C TYR A 1117 47.83 -23.44 -33.55
N ALA A 1118 48.00 -24.58 -32.88
CA ALA A 1118 47.44 -25.87 -33.29
C ALA A 1118 45.99 -26.10 -32.81
N ARG A 1119 45.44 -25.25 -31.92
CA ARG A 1119 44.07 -25.42 -31.38
C ARG A 1119 42.97 -25.25 -32.43
N PHE A 1120 43.16 -24.37 -33.41
CA PHE A 1120 42.16 -24.08 -34.45
C PHE A 1120 42.76 -24.04 -35.86
N SER A 1121 42.07 -24.66 -36.81
CA SER A 1121 42.50 -24.81 -38.21
C SER A 1121 42.51 -23.48 -38.99
N ASP A 1122 41.75 -22.48 -38.55
CA ASP A 1122 41.58 -21.15 -39.18
C ASP A 1122 42.29 -20.00 -38.45
N VAL A 1123 42.76 -20.18 -37.20
CA VAL A 1123 43.45 -19.12 -36.43
C VAL A 1123 44.96 -19.20 -36.64
N LYS A 1124 45.53 -18.30 -37.45
CA LYS A 1124 46.95 -18.30 -37.81
C LYS A 1124 47.76 -17.22 -37.09
N GLN A 1125 49.07 -17.43 -37.03
CA GLN A 1125 50.01 -16.45 -36.52
C GLN A 1125 49.98 -15.19 -37.40
N GLY A 1126 49.81 -14.02 -36.77
CA GLY A 1126 49.63 -12.73 -37.45
C GLY A 1126 48.19 -12.40 -37.86
N SER A 1127 47.22 -13.31 -37.71
CA SER A 1127 45.80 -12.97 -37.92
C SER A 1127 45.28 -12.01 -36.83
N PHE A 1128 44.44 -11.05 -37.21
CA PHE A 1128 43.79 -10.13 -36.28
C PHE A 1128 42.96 -10.88 -35.22
N GLY A 1129 43.09 -10.49 -33.95
CA GLY A 1129 42.41 -11.13 -32.81
C GLY A 1129 42.96 -12.51 -32.41
N ALA A 1130 44.04 -13.02 -33.04
CA ALA A 1130 44.49 -14.39 -32.82
C ALA A 1130 45.03 -14.64 -31.40
N ALA A 1131 45.66 -13.67 -30.74
CA ALA A 1131 46.18 -13.85 -29.38
C ALA A 1131 45.04 -13.90 -28.36
N GLU A 1132 44.03 -13.07 -28.56
CA GLU A 1132 42.83 -12.91 -27.73
C GLU A 1132 41.93 -14.15 -27.79
N VAL A 1133 41.70 -14.66 -29.01
CA VAL A 1133 41.02 -15.94 -29.26
C VAL A 1133 41.78 -17.09 -28.59
N LEU A 1134 43.10 -17.18 -28.77
CA LEU A 1134 43.88 -18.28 -28.20
C LEU A 1134 43.99 -18.23 -26.67
N TRP A 1135 43.96 -17.03 -26.05
CA TRP A 1135 43.88 -16.90 -24.59
C TRP A 1135 42.55 -17.42 -24.04
N LEU A 1136 41.42 -17.04 -24.64
CA LEU A 1136 40.10 -17.55 -24.23
C LEU A 1136 39.97 -19.06 -24.45
N ALA A 1137 40.66 -19.61 -25.47
CA ALA A 1137 40.74 -21.05 -25.70
C ALA A 1137 41.62 -21.75 -24.66
N SER A 1138 42.74 -21.14 -24.22
CA SER A 1138 43.55 -21.68 -23.13
C SER A 1138 42.83 -21.63 -21.78
N LYS A 1139 41.96 -20.64 -21.56
CA LYS A 1139 41.07 -20.54 -20.40
C LYS A 1139 39.77 -21.37 -20.52
N GLY A 1140 39.53 -22.04 -21.64
CA GLY A 1140 38.36 -22.92 -21.85
C GLY A 1140 37.01 -22.22 -22.01
N VAL A 1141 36.98 -20.89 -22.14
CA VAL A 1141 35.75 -20.11 -22.39
C VAL A 1141 35.17 -20.51 -23.76
N ILE A 1142 36.03 -20.55 -24.78
CA ILE A 1142 35.71 -20.97 -26.14
C ILE A 1142 36.30 -22.34 -26.45
N LYS A 1143 35.64 -23.12 -27.33
CA LYS A 1143 36.04 -24.50 -27.67
C LYS A 1143 36.13 -24.81 -29.18
N GLY A 1144 35.83 -23.84 -30.06
CA GLY A 1144 35.78 -24.07 -31.51
C GLY A 1144 34.52 -24.83 -31.98
N PHE A 1145 34.64 -25.49 -33.13
CA PHE A 1145 33.68 -26.40 -33.76
C PHE A 1145 34.33 -27.78 -33.97
N GLU A 1146 33.51 -28.81 -34.26
CA GLU A 1146 33.95 -30.20 -34.39
C GLU A 1146 34.92 -30.46 -35.57
N ASP A 1147 34.92 -29.58 -36.58
CA ASP A 1147 35.89 -29.56 -37.68
C ASP A 1147 37.25 -28.91 -37.32
N GLY A 1148 37.44 -28.56 -36.05
CA GLY A 1148 38.62 -27.89 -35.54
C GLY A 1148 38.71 -26.41 -35.88
N SER A 1149 37.65 -25.77 -36.42
CA SER A 1149 37.66 -24.31 -36.71
C SER A 1149 37.14 -23.47 -35.54
N PHE A 1150 37.51 -22.19 -35.48
CA PHE A 1150 36.93 -21.19 -34.58
C PHE A 1150 35.75 -20.43 -35.20
N ARG A 1151 35.82 -20.17 -36.51
CA ARG A 1151 34.90 -19.40 -37.35
C ARG A 1151 34.68 -17.97 -36.83
N GLY A 1152 35.76 -17.20 -36.74
CA GLY A 1152 35.79 -15.88 -36.10
C GLY A 1152 34.75 -14.88 -36.61
N ASP A 1153 34.47 -14.87 -37.92
CA ASP A 1153 33.51 -13.96 -38.57
C ASP A 1153 32.04 -14.41 -38.48
N LYS A 1154 31.74 -15.59 -37.92
CA LYS A 1154 30.35 -16.00 -37.67
C LYS A 1154 29.74 -15.09 -36.59
N SER A 1155 28.56 -14.55 -36.86
CA SER A 1155 27.74 -13.84 -35.87
C SER A 1155 27.49 -14.69 -34.62
N LEU A 1156 27.51 -14.03 -33.46
CA LEU A 1156 27.04 -14.57 -32.19
C LEU A 1156 25.54 -14.36 -32.04
N ASN A 1157 24.86 -15.33 -31.44
CA ASN A 1157 23.51 -15.14 -30.90
C ASN A 1157 23.56 -14.86 -29.39
N ARG A 1158 22.43 -14.45 -28.81
CA ARG A 1158 22.32 -14.09 -27.38
C ARG A 1158 22.70 -15.26 -26.47
N GLN A 1159 22.33 -16.49 -26.85
CA GLN A 1159 22.65 -17.73 -26.13
C GLN A 1159 24.17 -18.03 -26.11
N ASP A 1160 24.86 -17.98 -27.26
CA ASP A 1160 26.32 -18.11 -27.34
C ASP A 1160 27.00 -17.06 -26.44
N SER A 1161 26.49 -15.82 -26.42
CA SER A 1161 27.06 -14.74 -25.60
C SER A 1161 26.89 -14.95 -24.09
N ALA A 1162 25.73 -15.46 -23.64
CA ALA A 1162 25.49 -15.83 -22.25
C ALA A 1162 26.47 -16.93 -21.79
N ILE A 1163 26.68 -17.95 -22.64
CA ILE A 1163 27.64 -19.04 -22.39
C ILE A 1163 29.08 -18.50 -22.28
N TYR A 1164 29.46 -17.53 -23.13
CA TYR A 1164 30.79 -16.90 -23.07
C TYR A 1164 30.95 -16.08 -21.78
N LEU A 1165 29.96 -15.26 -21.41
CA LEU A 1165 30.01 -14.39 -20.23
C LEU A 1165 30.02 -15.19 -18.91
N TYR A 1166 29.19 -16.23 -18.78
CA TYR A 1166 29.19 -17.13 -17.62
C TYR A 1166 30.55 -17.84 -17.44
N ARG A 1167 31.13 -18.37 -18.53
CA ARG A 1167 32.45 -19.01 -18.47
C ARG A 1167 33.56 -18.01 -18.19
N PHE A 1168 33.46 -16.80 -18.73
CA PHE A 1168 34.39 -15.72 -18.43
C PHE A 1168 34.36 -15.34 -16.94
N ALA A 1169 33.18 -15.17 -16.34
CA ALA A 1169 33.04 -14.89 -14.92
C ALA A 1169 33.71 -15.97 -14.05
N LYS A 1170 33.51 -17.26 -14.37
CA LYS A 1170 34.19 -18.37 -13.66
C LYS A 1170 35.72 -18.37 -13.85
N VAL A 1171 36.22 -17.91 -14.99
CA VAL A 1171 37.67 -17.73 -15.24
C VAL A 1171 38.23 -16.54 -14.46
N MET A 1172 37.43 -15.51 -14.22
CA MET A 1172 37.75 -14.36 -13.36
C MET A 1172 37.54 -14.64 -11.86
N GLY A 1173 37.12 -15.86 -11.48
CA GLY A 1173 36.97 -16.29 -10.09
C GLY A 1173 35.60 -16.07 -9.45
N ASP A 1174 34.59 -15.62 -10.19
CA ASP A 1174 33.26 -15.33 -9.64
C ASP A 1174 32.62 -16.56 -8.95
N ALA A 1175 32.36 -16.40 -7.65
CA ALA A 1175 31.75 -17.42 -6.82
C ALA A 1175 30.27 -17.69 -7.21
N SER A 1176 29.56 -16.68 -7.72
CA SER A 1176 28.14 -16.82 -8.07
C SER A 1176 27.97 -17.76 -9.28
N ALA A 1177 28.63 -17.50 -10.41
CA ALA A 1177 28.66 -18.39 -11.56
C ALA A 1177 29.29 -19.75 -11.22
N SER A 1178 30.23 -19.80 -10.27
CA SER A 1178 30.85 -21.05 -9.83
C SER A 1178 29.88 -21.97 -9.09
N SER A 1179 28.99 -21.42 -8.28
CA SER A 1179 28.04 -22.16 -7.43
C SER A 1179 26.61 -22.28 -7.99
N PHE A 1180 26.23 -21.43 -8.95
CA PHE A 1180 24.84 -21.28 -9.42
C PHE A 1180 24.17 -22.59 -9.86
N LYS A 1181 22.97 -22.82 -9.34
CA LYS A 1181 22.05 -23.91 -9.69
C LYS A 1181 20.64 -23.30 -9.87
N PRO A 1182 20.07 -23.28 -11.08
CA PRO A 1182 18.77 -22.65 -11.31
C PRO A 1182 17.66 -23.34 -10.50
N SER A 1183 16.84 -22.55 -9.82
CA SER A 1183 15.65 -23.01 -9.11
C SER A 1183 14.45 -23.18 -10.06
N ALA A 1184 13.35 -23.74 -9.55
CA ALA A 1184 12.08 -23.77 -10.28
C ALA A 1184 11.55 -22.36 -10.61
N ALA A 1185 11.80 -21.38 -9.74
CA ALA A 1185 11.45 -19.98 -9.98
C ALA A 1185 12.32 -19.35 -11.08
N ASP A 1186 13.61 -19.73 -11.19
CA ASP A 1186 14.46 -19.23 -12.27
C ASP A 1186 14.00 -19.75 -13.64
N TYR A 1187 13.58 -21.01 -13.75
CA TYR A 1187 12.97 -21.53 -14.98
C TYR A 1187 11.59 -20.94 -15.29
N ALA A 1188 10.96 -20.22 -14.36
CA ALA A 1188 9.74 -19.46 -14.62
C ALA A 1188 10.02 -18.05 -15.19
N ARG A 1189 11.25 -17.53 -15.08
CA ARG A 1189 11.61 -16.16 -15.55
C ARG A 1189 11.45 -15.97 -17.06
N PHE A 1190 11.68 -17.02 -17.86
CA PHE A 1190 11.58 -16.94 -19.32
C PHE A 1190 10.74 -18.07 -19.93
N SER A 1191 9.81 -17.71 -20.81
CA SER A 1191 8.92 -18.65 -21.49
C SER A 1191 9.64 -19.53 -22.52
N ASP A 1192 10.80 -19.11 -23.04
CA ASP A 1192 11.63 -19.84 -24.03
C ASP A 1192 12.83 -20.59 -23.44
N VAL A 1193 13.15 -20.44 -22.15
CA VAL A 1193 14.27 -21.13 -21.48
C VAL A 1193 13.74 -22.26 -20.60
N LYS A 1194 14.15 -23.51 -20.87
CA LYS A 1194 13.60 -24.69 -20.19
C LYS A 1194 14.67 -25.51 -19.48
N GLN A 1195 14.26 -26.26 -18.45
CA GLN A 1195 15.15 -27.16 -17.73
C GLN A 1195 15.74 -28.20 -18.68
N GLY A 1196 17.08 -28.27 -18.72
CA GLY A 1196 17.82 -29.14 -19.63
C GLY A 1196 18.06 -28.59 -21.05
N SER A 1197 17.52 -27.42 -21.44
CA SER A 1197 17.89 -26.82 -22.72
C SER A 1197 19.32 -26.26 -22.68
N PHE A 1198 20.06 -26.39 -23.79
CA PHE A 1198 21.46 -25.94 -23.91
C PHE A 1198 21.63 -24.47 -23.51
N GLY A 1199 22.64 -24.14 -22.70
CA GLY A 1199 22.90 -22.76 -22.25
C GLY A 1199 21.92 -22.20 -21.21
N ALA A 1200 20.93 -22.95 -20.75
CA ALA A 1200 19.90 -22.44 -19.84
C ALA A 1200 20.47 -21.99 -18.48
N THR A 1201 21.41 -22.74 -17.91
CA THR A 1201 22.09 -22.37 -16.66
C THR A 1201 22.83 -21.05 -16.79
N GLU A 1202 23.53 -20.87 -17.91
CA GLU A 1202 24.28 -19.65 -18.21
C GLU A 1202 23.34 -18.45 -18.40
N ILE A 1203 22.25 -18.60 -19.16
CA ILE A 1203 21.23 -17.55 -19.35
C ILE A 1203 20.58 -17.12 -18.03
N LEU A 1204 20.18 -18.09 -17.20
CA LEU A 1204 19.54 -17.81 -15.91
C LEU A 1204 20.53 -17.22 -14.90
N TRP A 1205 21.82 -17.56 -14.97
CA TRP A 1205 22.84 -16.88 -14.16
C TRP A 1205 22.93 -15.39 -14.52
N LEU A 1206 23.11 -15.04 -15.81
CA LEU A 1206 23.17 -13.62 -16.25
C LEU A 1206 21.95 -12.80 -15.82
N THR A 1207 20.80 -13.45 -15.63
CA THR A 1207 19.56 -12.81 -15.17
C THR A 1207 19.51 -12.71 -13.64
N SER A 1208 19.98 -13.73 -12.91
CA SER A 1208 20.08 -13.68 -11.44
C SER A 1208 21.04 -12.61 -10.93
N VAL A 1209 22.10 -12.28 -11.69
CA VAL A 1209 23.05 -11.20 -11.37
C VAL A 1209 22.78 -9.88 -12.10
N GLY A 1210 21.62 -9.74 -12.77
CA GLY A 1210 21.16 -8.47 -13.35
C GLY A 1210 21.85 -8.00 -14.64
N ILE A 1211 22.76 -8.80 -15.23
CA ILE A 1211 23.41 -8.47 -16.51
C ILE A 1211 22.36 -8.37 -17.63
N VAL A 1212 21.40 -9.30 -17.68
CA VAL A 1212 20.32 -9.34 -18.69
C VAL A 1212 18.94 -9.38 -18.03
N LYS A 1213 18.04 -8.48 -18.44
CA LYS A 1213 16.66 -8.39 -17.92
C LYS A 1213 15.61 -9.15 -18.75
N GLY A 1214 15.98 -9.69 -19.92
CA GLY A 1214 15.05 -10.33 -20.87
C GLY A 1214 14.37 -9.32 -21.81
N ASN A 1215 13.27 -9.76 -22.44
CA ASN A 1215 12.38 -8.94 -23.27
C ASN A 1215 11.03 -8.78 -22.53
N THR A 1216 10.23 -7.76 -22.90
CA THR A 1216 8.96 -7.42 -22.24
C THR A 1216 7.83 -8.45 -22.42
N ASP A 1217 8.01 -9.41 -23.33
CA ASP A 1217 7.11 -10.57 -23.55
C ASP A 1217 7.48 -11.80 -22.67
N GLY A 1218 8.44 -11.65 -21.75
CA GLY A 1218 8.93 -12.74 -20.92
C GLY A 1218 9.80 -13.76 -21.68
N THR A 1219 10.42 -13.40 -22.80
CA THR A 1219 11.38 -14.24 -23.52
C THR A 1219 12.83 -13.75 -23.36
N PHE A 1220 13.81 -14.65 -23.50
CA PHE A 1220 15.23 -14.30 -23.65
C PHE A 1220 15.64 -14.11 -25.12
N ARG A 1221 14.99 -14.84 -26.04
CA ARG A 1221 15.23 -14.89 -27.50
C ARG A 1221 16.63 -15.38 -27.85
N GLY A 1222 17.04 -16.49 -27.25
CA GLY A 1222 18.43 -16.99 -27.29
C GLY A 1222 19.03 -17.17 -28.69
N GLY A 1223 18.20 -17.54 -29.68
CA GLY A 1223 18.60 -17.73 -31.08
C GLY A 1223 18.88 -16.44 -31.86
N ASN A 1224 18.43 -15.27 -31.39
CA ASN A 1224 18.61 -14.00 -32.10
C ASN A 1224 20.08 -13.55 -32.07
N ASN A 1225 20.56 -12.96 -33.17
CA ASN A 1225 21.88 -12.33 -33.22
C ASN A 1225 22.03 -11.27 -32.10
N LEU A 1226 23.19 -11.27 -31.43
CA LEU A 1226 23.56 -10.19 -30.51
C LEU A 1226 24.06 -8.99 -31.31
N THR A 1227 23.60 -7.77 -31.01
CA THR A 1227 24.14 -6.54 -31.60
C THR A 1227 25.30 -5.95 -30.77
N ARG A 1228 26.08 -5.06 -31.38
CA ARG A 1228 27.27 -4.48 -30.73
C ARG A 1228 26.90 -3.53 -29.57
N GLU A 1229 25.78 -2.85 -29.65
CA GLU A 1229 25.25 -1.99 -28.58
C GLU A 1229 24.67 -2.79 -27.40
N ASP A 1230 23.92 -3.87 -27.63
CA ASP A 1230 23.52 -4.81 -26.56
C ASP A 1230 24.75 -5.42 -25.87
N MET A 1231 25.81 -5.72 -26.65
CA MET A 1231 27.07 -6.21 -26.09
C MET A 1231 27.76 -5.17 -25.20
N ALA A 1232 27.72 -3.88 -25.54
CA ALA A 1232 28.31 -2.82 -24.70
C ALA A 1232 27.70 -2.84 -23.29
N VAL A 1233 26.36 -2.87 -23.22
CA VAL A 1233 25.58 -2.99 -21.98
C VAL A 1233 25.95 -4.25 -21.21
N PHE A 1234 26.01 -5.41 -21.88
CA PHE A 1234 26.32 -6.68 -21.23
C PHE A 1234 27.76 -6.71 -20.69
N LEU A 1235 28.74 -6.19 -21.42
CA LEU A 1235 30.15 -6.11 -20.98
C LEU A 1235 30.32 -5.17 -19.79
N HIS A 1236 29.71 -3.97 -19.84
CA HIS A 1236 29.77 -3.00 -18.75
C HIS A 1236 29.10 -3.54 -17.48
N ARG A 1237 27.92 -4.18 -17.59
CA ARG A 1237 27.30 -4.86 -16.44
C ARG A 1237 28.11 -6.07 -15.94
N THR A 1238 28.82 -6.78 -16.83
CA THR A 1238 29.71 -7.87 -16.41
C THR A 1238 30.95 -7.34 -15.69
N HIS A 1239 31.51 -6.21 -16.11
CA HIS A 1239 32.55 -5.50 -15.35
C HIS A 1239 32.03 -5.09 -13.97
N ASN A 1240 30.86 -4.45 -13.91
CA ASN A 1240 30.25 -3.98 -12.67
C ASN A 1240 29.77 -5.13 -11.76
N HIS A 1241 29.56 -6.34 -12.27
CA HIS A 1241 29.35 -7.54 -11.46
C HIS A 1241 30.66 -8.10 -10.89
N LEU A 1242 31.71 -8.16 -11.71
CA LEU A 1242 33.01 -8.75 -11.33
C LEU A 1242 33.88 -7.85 -10.44
N ASN A 1243 33.42 -6.62 -10.13
CA ASN A 1243 34.09 -5.67 -9.24
C ASN A 1243 33.10 -5.16 -8.15
N LYS A 1244 32.17 -6.04 -7.72
CA LYS A 1244 31.42 -5.95 -6.46
C LYS A 1244 32.08 -6.87 -5.43
#